data_AF-A0A3C1PMT5-F1
#
_entry.id   AF-A0A3C1PMT5-F1
#
_cell.length_a   1.000
_cell.length_b   1.000
_cell.length_c   1.000
_cell.angle_alpha   90.00
_cell.angle_beta   90.00
_cell.angle_gamma   90.00
#
_symmetry.space_group_name_H-M   'P 1'
#
loop_
_entity.id
_entity.type
_entity.pdbx_description
1 polymer ?
#
loop_
_entity_poly.entity_id
_entity_poly.type
_entity_poly.pdbx_seq_one_letter_code
_entity_poly.pdbx_strand_id
1 'polypeptide(L)'
;MKICVKKFVLIFFMFSVLAQIGAIADTIPYYTINTSQLPIKIGSEFTRIYSSPTPLNFPSDSNLLISGTVPQEFYVNGYYISAIRFYNSTDTTYEAVLFLGKKRSSDFVKVLVMEGNEIISEYSTGYFENASKKNDFKGVETKIPLYLRPLSSKNFYFYVHNVSGFKPSFLPELQPDTFYTKEISSRNWIQGLLQGILLMMILYSFFVFVQSRDYTYLYYALYIFAVALNFFTEKGLLRELVLENSEWLEPYFFAFSASLSFAFYVTFIRYFINSKEYYPKWDIAHKSVISIKMLVFFGQCIFLYNTFNVSSIITFNNTFNLIELVYGILFMITVYKQHDRLAFYFISGTVVLIAGTLISLVLLLTGTDVGFDPKYFMNAGAVIELLFFSLGLGYKMRETERDKQFVQQMLIKQLKESELMQAAHKNELEQKVLERTAEIEQQRDEIEAQRDEIEAQRDNATQQRDKITNQNKNLTDSIVYARRIQAAMLPEPGMLDAVFSEHFVIYKPRDIVSGDFYRIYNHDHKIVIAVGDATGHGVPGAFMSLLAMSFLNEIFSQKLNPLPHEVLNSLKISVKSAFKQTGRLKQSKNGFDIAVCAIDLKNRKLEFAGANQPIHILRNGEIHTLNPDKMPIGLHPKDDNDFKTLTFDLEPDDAIYLYTDGYIDQFGGPHGRKFLRGRFKDLLKEISDNPMELQGSFLTDTLSDWQGKDNPQIDDILLIGVRV
;
A
#
# COMPACT_ATOMS: atom_id res chain seq x y z
N MET A 1 53.89 -39.42 7.03
CA MET A 1 53.62 -38.77 8.34
C MET A 1 52.12 -38.51 8.62
N LYS A 2 51.32 -37.95 7.69
CA LYS A 2 49.88 -37.62 7.92
C LYS A 2 48.92 -38.81 8.14
N ILE A 3 49.27 -40.03 7.69
CA ILE A 3 48.43 -41.23 7.87
C ILE A 3 48.78 -41.99 9.16
N CYS A 4 50.03 -41.90 9.62
CA CYS A 4 50.48 -42.56 10.86
C CYS A 4 49.89 -41.89 12.11
N VAL A 5 49.83 -40.56 12.12
CA VAL A 5 49.22 -39.79 13.24
C VAL A 5 47.71 -40.01 13.33
N LYS A 6 47.00 -40.12 12.19
CA LYS A 6 45.56 -40.43 12.18
C LYS A 6 45.24 -41.82 12.73
N LYS A 7 46.05 -42.85 12.40
CA LYS A 7 45.87 -44.19 12.95
C LYS A 7 46.29 -44.28 14.41
N PHE A 8 47.35 -43.58 14.81
CA PHE A 8 47.83 -43.57 16.20
C PHE A 8 46.83 -42.90 17.14
N VAL A 9 46.25 -41.76 16.76
CA VAL A 9 45.21 -41.07 17.55
C VAL A 9 43.95 -41.92 17.65
N LEU A 10 43.49 -42.57 16.57
CA LEU A 10 42.29 -43.40 16.58
C LEU A 10 42.45 -44.69 17.43
N ILE A 11 43.63 -45.32 17.38
CA ILE A 11 43.97 -46.51 18.17
C ILE A 11 44.10 -46.14 19.66
N PHE A 12 44.70 -44.99 19.97
CA PHE A 12 44.78 -44.48 21.35
C PHE A 12 43.40 -44.07 21.90
N PHE A 13 42.55 -43.49 21.04
CA PHE A 13 41.15 -43.17 21.38
C PHE A 13 40.35 -44.45 21.68
N MET A 14 40.50 -45.49 20.88
CA MET A 14 39.85 -46.78 21.13
C MET A 14 40.34 -47.44 22.43
N PHE A 15 41.64 -47.36 22.74
CA PHE A 15 42.18 -47.86 24.01
C PHE A 15 41.69 -47.06 25.22
N SER A 16 41.52 -45.74 25.11
CA SER A 16 40.95 -44.91 26.19
C SER A 16 39.46 -45.16 26.44
N VAL A 17 38.70 -45.40 25.36
CA VAL A 17 37.28 -45.77 25.42
C VAL A 17 37.12 -47.18 25.98
N LEU A 18 37.97 -48.13 25.61
CA LEU A 18 37.96 -49.48 26.17
C LEU A 18 38.42 -49.52 27.65
N ALA A 19 39.37 -48.67 28.04
CA ALA A 19 39.80 -48.54 29.43
C ALA A 19 38.70 -47.93 30.33
N GLN A 20 37.92 -46.97 29.80
CA GLN A 20 36.78 -46.40 30.52
C GLN A 20 35.56 -47.32 30.51
N ILE A 21 35.28 -48.05 29.42
CA ILE A 21 34.20 -49.06 29.41
C ILE A 21 34.52 -50.23 30.34
N GLY A 22 35.79 -50.61 30.50
CA GLY A 22 36.22 -51.57 31.52
C GLY A 22 35.94 -51.11 32.96
N ALA A 23 35.89 -49.79 33.20
CA ALA A 23 35.55 -49.20 34.50
C ALA A 23 34.03 -49.01 34.72
N ILE A 24 33.19 -49.23 33.70
CA ILE A 24 31.71 -49.15 33.81
C ILE A 24 31.12 -50.41 34.49
N ALA A 25 31.90 -51.50 34.63
CA ALA A 25 31.43 -52.75 35.21
C ALA A 25 31.29 -52.73 36.74
N ASP A 26 31.93 -51.81 37.46
CA ASP A 26 31.82 -51.70 38.91
C ASP A 26 31.03 -50.44 39.30
N THR A 27 29.70 -50.58 39.29
CA THR A 27 28.82 -49.63 39.97
C THR A 27 28.96 -49.85 41.48
N ILE A 28 29.83 -49.07 42.12
CA ILE A 28 30.09 -49.20 43.56
C ILE A 28 29.05 -48.38 44.35
N PRO A 29 28.21 -49.02 45.20
CA PRO A 29 27.29 -48.30 46.08
C PRO A 29 28.04 -47.58 47.20
N TYR A 30 27.33 -46.64 47.82
CA TYR A 30 27.71 -45.92 49.03
C TYR A 30 28.23 -46.89 50.12
N TYR A 31 29.55 -46.97 50.32
CA TYR A 31 30.08 -47.67 51.48
C TYR A 31 30.10 -46.70 52.67
N THR A 32 29.09 -46.80 53.54
CA THR A 32 29.36 -46.64 54.97
C THR A 32 30.33 -47.76 55.32
N ILE A 33 31.61 -47.43 55.51
CA ILE A 33 32.63 -48.42 55.87
C ILE A 33 32.30 -48.93 57.27
N ASN A 34 31.57 -50.05 57.33
CA ASN A 34 31.43 -50.82 58.55
C ASN A 34 32.79 -51.49 58.79
N THR A 35 33.48 -51.13 59.87
CA THR A 35 34.82 -51.63 60.22
C THR A 35 34.90 -53.17 60.29
N SER A 36 33.76 -53.84 60.42
CA SER A 36 33.60 -55.30 60.38
C SER A 36 33.72 -55.95 59.00
N GLN A 37 33.73 -55.18 57.90
CA GLN A 37 33.82 -55.70 56.51
C GLN A 37 35.14 -55.38 55.80
N LEU A 38 36.13 -54.81 56.49
CA LEU A 38 37.48 -54.68 55.94
C LEU A 38 38.04 -56.10 55.65
N PRO A 39 38.38 -56.44 54.39
CA PRO A 39 38.91 -57.75 54.07
C PRO A 39 40.35 -57.76 54.55
N ILE A 40 40.60 -58.45 55.67
CA ILE A 40 41.85 -59.03 56.17
C ILE A 40 41.75 -58.97 57.71
N LYS A 41 41.64 -60.12 58.37
CA LYS A 41 42.03 -60.23 59.79
C LYS A 41 43.49 -59.82 59.86
N ILE A 42 43.77 -58.66 60.45
CA ILE A 42 45.14 -58.11 60.58
C ILE A 42 45.96 -59.12 61.40
N GLY A 43 46.72 -59.95 60.69
CA GLY A 43 47.50 -61.07 61.23
C GLY A 43 48.91 -61.11 60.62
N SER A 44 49.65 -62.18 60.92
CA SER A 44 51.09 -62.40 60.69
C SER A 44 51.66 -62.18 59.28
N GLU A 45 50.82 -61.89 58.28
CA GLU A 45 51.26 -61.55 56.92
C GLU A 45 51.81 -60.12 56.82
N PHE A 46 51.33 -59.17 57.64
CA PHE A 46 51.84 -57.79 57.65
C PHE A 46 53.27 -57.67 58.22
N THR A 47 53.70 -58.65 59.02
CA THR A 47 55.04 -58.66 59.64
C THR A 47 56.16 -59.01 58.65
N ARG A 48 55.85 -59.59 57.47
CA ARG A 48 56.84 -59.98 56.45
C ARG A 48 57.27 -58.84 55.51
N ILE A 49 56.59 -57.70 55.52
CA ILE A 49 56.69 -56.64 54.49
C ILE A 49 57.83 -55.63 54.78
N TYR A 50 58.52 -55.74 55.93
CA TYR A 50 59.50 -54.76 56.41
C TYR A 50 60.92 -54.86 55.81
N SER A 51 61.12 -55.39 54.60
CA SER A 51 62.46 -55.76 54.10
C SER A 51 63.20 -54.72 53.23
N SER A 52 62.68 -53.51 52.99
CA SER A 52 63.51 -52.42 52.44
C SER A 52 62.94 -51.02 52.71
N PRO A 53 63.60 -50.17 53.51
CA PRO A 53 63.13 -48.81 53.79
C PRO A 53 63.57 -47.84 52.69
N THR A 54 62.62 -47.20 52.03
CA THR A 54 62.88 -45.94 51.32
C THR A 54 62.73 -44.82 52.34
N PRO A 55 63.78 -44.04 52.65
CA PRO A 55 63.67 -42.96 53.62
C PRO A 55 62.74 -41.86 53.07
N LEU A 56 61.74 -41.47 53.86
CA LEU A 56 60.93 -40.29 53.62
C LEU A 56 61.79 -39.02 53.83
N ASN A 57 61.58 -37.98 53.02
CA ASN A 57 62.27 -36.70 53.20
C ASN A 57 61.72 -35.99 54.44
N PHE A 58 62.54 -35.89 55.49
CA PHE A 58 62.21 -35.19 56.73
C PHE A 58 63.02 -33.90 56.88
N PRO A 59 62.54 -32.90 57.64
CA PRO A 59 63.35 -31.78 58.07
C PRO A 59 64.60 -32.30 58.81
N SER A 60 65.77 -31.73 58.51
CA SER A 60 67.09 -32.20 58.97
C SER A 60 67.32 -32.17 60.49
N ASP A 61 66.34 -31.71 61.29
CA ASP A 61 66.47 -31.50 62.74
C ASP A 61 65.63 -32.45 63.61
N SER A 62 64.94 -33.45 63.06
CA SER A 62 64.17 -34.40 63.87
C SER A 62 65.01 -35.60 64.31
N ASN A 63 65.31 -35.71 65.61
CA ASN A 63 65.87 -36.92 66.29
C ASN A 63 64.94 -38.15 66.27
N LEU A 64 64.03 -38.20 65.29
CA LEU A 64 63.02 -39.21 65.10
C LEU A 64 63.57 -40.23 64.11
N LEU A 65 63.94 -41.43 64.58
CA LEU A 65 64.19 -42.56 63.70
C LEU A 65 62.86 -43.05 63.14
N ILE A 66 62.35 -42.34 62.13
CA ILE A 66 61.15 -42.72 61.39
C ILE A 66 61.52 -43.84 60.43
N SER A 67 61.28 -45.09 60.84
CA SER A 67 61.27 -46.22 59.91
C SER A 67 59.88 -46.35 59.27
N GLY A 68 59.60 -45.52 58.28
CA GLY A 68 58.43 -45.70 57.42
C GLY A 68 58.78 -46.64 56.28
N THR A 69 58.15 -47.80 56.19
CA THR A 69 58.09 -48.55 54.93
C THR A 69 56.98 -47.94 54.10
N VAL A 70 57.29 -47.45 52.89
CA VAL A 70 56.28 -47.29 51.85
C VAL A 70 55.81 -48.71 51.51
N PRO A 71 54.58 -49.13 51.85
CA PRO A 71 54.18 -50.48 51.54
C PRO A 71 53.91 -50.60 50.05
N GLN A 72 53.95 -51.83 49.56
CA GLN A 72 53.23 -52.18 48.33
C GLN A 72 51.82 -51.60 48.43
N GLU A 73 51.48 -50.72 47.49
CA GLU A 73 50.12 -50.23 47.35
C GLU A 73 49.24 -51.39 46.90
N PHE A 74 48.24 -51.75 47.70
CA PHE A 74 47.25 -52.75 47.32
C PHE A 74 46.01 -52.03 46.82
N TYR A 75 45.57 -52.38 45.61
CA TYR A 75 44.27 -51.97 45.09
C TYR A 75 43.25 -53.07 45.42
N VAL A 76 42.37 -52.81 46.38
CA VAL A 76 41.38 -53.78 46.86
C VAL A 76 40.02 -53.10 46.97
N ASN A 77 39.00 -53.66 46.29
CA ASN A 77 37.62 -53.17 46.31
C ASN A 77 37.46 -51.66 46.05
N GLY A 78 38.27 -51.10 45.14
CA GLY A 78 38.23 -49.68 44.78
C GLY A 78 39.08 -48.74 45.65
N TYR A 79 39.77 -49.27 46.67
CA TYR A 79 40.64 -48.47 47.54
C TYR A 79 42.12 -48.79 47.31
N TYR A 80 42.93 -47.75 47.29
CA TYR A 80 44.37 -47.84 47.44
C TYR A 80 44.71 -47.84 48.93
N ILE A 81 45.32 -48.92 49.39
CA ILE A 81 45.69 -49.08 50.79
C ILE A 81 47.19 -48.83 50.95
N SER A 82 47.54 -47.92 51.86
CA SER A 82 48.91 -47.65 52.28
C SER A 82 49.01 -47.70 53.80
N ALA A 83 50.19 -47.96 54.35
CA ALA A 83 50.43 -48.10 55.78
C ALA A 83 51.81 -47.56 56.17
N ILE A 84 51.87 -46.73 57.20
CA ILE A 84 53.11 -46.11 57.66
C ILE A 84 53.24 -46.31 59.16
N ARG A 85 54.41 -46.78 59.59
CA ARG A 85 54.76 -46.88 61.01
C ARG A 85 55.63 -45.71 61.41
N PHE A 86 55.23 -44.98 62.45
CA PHE A 86 56.05 -43.98 63.10
C PHE A 86 56.55 -44.51 64.44
N TYR A 87 57.83 -44.28 64.74
CA TYR A 87 58.46 -44.63 66.02
C TYR A 87 59.13 -43.38 66.60
N ASN A 88 58.79 -43.05 67.84
CA ASN A 88 59.46 -41.98 68.58
C ASN A 88 60.61 -42.57 69.40
N SER A 89 61.85 -42.33 68.97
CA SER A 89 63.07 -42.74 69.65
C SER A 89 63.52 -41.80 70.76
N THR A 90 62.78 -40.71 71.03
CA THR A 90 63.14 -39.70 72.03
C THR A 90 62.41 -39.92 73.35
N ASP A 91 62.96 -39.34 74.43
CA ASP A 91 62.35 -39.35 75.76
C ASP A 91 61.25 -38.29 75.94
N THR A 92 60.94 -37.53 74.88
CA THR A 92 59.92 -36.47 74.87
C THR A 92 58.76 -36.84 73.97
N THR A 93 57.55 -36.38 74.31
CA THR A 93 56.40 -36.48 73.41
C THR A 93 56.68 -35.70 72.12
N TYR A 94 56.33 -36.29 70.98
CA TYR A 94 56.43 -35.63 69.68
C TYR A 94 55.04 -35.35 69.11
N GLU A 95 54.83 -34.10 68.72
CA GLU A 95 53.62 -33.61 68.10
C GLU A 95 53.94 -33.02 66.72
N ALA A 96 53.24 -33.49 65.69
CA ALA A 96 53.34 -32.95 64.35
C ALA A 96 52.00 -33.11 63.60
N VAL A 97 51.91 -32.51 62.43
CA VAL A 97 50.81 -32.75 61.49
C VAL A 97 51.35 -33.52 60.29
N LEU A 98 50.71 -34.65 60.00
CA LEU A 98 50.97 -35.42 58.80
C LEU A 98 50.12 -34.89 57.65
N PHE A 99 50.78 -34.51 56.55
CA PHE A 99 50.13 -34.06 55.33
C PHE A 99 50.14 -35.20 54.31
N LEU A 100 48.97 -35.55 53.77
CA LEU A 100 48.84 -36.65 52.81
C LEU A 100 49.10 -36.20 51.36
N GLY A 101 50.23 -35.51 51.15
CA GLY A 101 50.72 -35.08 49.84
C GLY A 101 50.28 -33.69 49.38
N LYS A 102 51.14 -33.04 48.59
CA LYS A 102 50.98 -31.69 48.01
C LYS A 102 49.94 -31.61 46.88
N LYS A 103 49.52 -32.76 46.35
CA LYS A 103 48.73 -32.86 45.13
C LYS A 103 47.42 -33.55 45.41
N ARG A 104 46.36 -32.81 45.09
CA ARG A 104 44.96 -33.13 45.30
C ARG A 104 44.52 -34.37 44.51
N SER A 105 44.89 -35.51 45.05
CA SER A 105 44.77 -36.82 44.41
C SER A 105 44.12 -37.82 45.36
N SER A 106 43.26 -37.34 46.25
CA SER A 106 42.59 -38.17 47.25
C SER A 106 41.18 -37.65 47.51
N ASP A 107 40.25 -38.15 46.69
CA ASP A 107 38.84 -37.72 46.71
C ASP A 107 38.14 -38.13 48.01
N PHE A 108 38.41 -39.35 48.47
CA PHE A 108 37.98 -39.89 49.76
C PHE A 108 39.16 -40.57 50.45
N VAL A 109 39.36 -40.28 51.73
CA VAL A 109 40.46 -40.82 52.53
C VAL A 109 39.93 -41.23 53.88
N LYS A 110 40.15 -42.49 54.25
CA LYS A 110 39.94 -42.98 55.61
C LYS A 110 41.27 -43.39 56.21
N VAL A 111 41.53 -42.96 57.45
CA VAL A 111 42.78 -43.25 58.15
C VAL A 111 42.49 -43.94 59.47
N LEU A 112 43.11 -45.11 59.67
CA LEU A 112 43.06 -45.86 60.92
C LEU A 112 44.41 -45.73 61.62
N VAL A 113 44.40 -45.30 62.88
CA VAL A 113 45.60 -45.20 63.72
C VAL A 113 45.57 -46.30 64.76
N MET A 114 46.62 -47.11 64.77
CA MET A 114 46.78 -48.28 65.63
C MET A 114 47.99 -48.10 66.56
N GLU A 115 47.87 -48.57 67.80
CA GLU A 115 49.01 -48.81 68.70
C GLU A 115 48.94 -50.29 69.12
N GLY A 116 49.96 -51.08 68.75
CA GLY A 116 49.85 -52.53 68.81
C GLY A 116 48.78 -53.08 67.85
N ASN A 117 47.80 -53.80 68.39
CA ASN A 117 46.69 -54.42 67.63
C ASN A 117 45.33 -53.71 67.82
N GLU A 118 45.27 -52.58 68.54
CA GLU A 118 44.02 -51.85 68.80
C GLU A 118 43.92 -50.57 67.96
N ILE A 119 42.71 -50.29 67.46
CA ILE A 119 42.37 -49.02 66.78
C ILE A 119 42.17 -47.96 67.85
N ILE A 120 43.03 -46.95 67.89
CA ILE A 120 42.94 -45.84 68.84
C ILE A 120 42.12 -44.68 68.29
N SER A 121 42.24 -44.40 66.98
CA SER A 121 41.50 -43.32 66.35
C SER A 121 41.26 -43.59 64.88
N GLU A 122 40.10 -43.15 64.39
CA GLU A 122 39.69 -43.20 63.00
C GLU A 122 39.43 -41.77 62.50
N TYR A 123 39.98 -41.44 61.33
CA TYR A 123 39.76 -40.16 60.66
C TYR A 123 39.16 -40.42 59.28
N SER A 124 38.11 -39.67 58.90
CA SER A 124 37.65 -39.58 57.51
C SER A 124 37.90 -38.17 56.99
N THR A 125 38.38 -38.07 55.75
CA THR A 125 38.86 -36.85 55.12
C THR A 125 38.89 -37.05 53.61
N GLY A 126 39.39 -36.09 52.83
CA GLY A 126 39.35 -36.09 51.37
C GLY A 126 38.41 -35.02 50.84
N TYR A 127 38.54 -34.71 49.56
CA TYR A 127 37.89 -33.53 48.98
C TYR A 127 36.36 -33.63 48.99
N PHE A 128 35.82 -34.79 48.62
CA PHE A 128 34.37 -35.02 48.49
C PHE A 128 33.74 -35.70 49.71
N GLU A 129 34.53 -35.94 50.78
CA GLU A 129 33.99 -36.49 52.04
C GLU A 129 33.02 -35.50 52.68
N ASN A 130 31.93 -36.05 53.25
CA ASN A 130 30.89 -35.22 53.85
C ASN A 130 31.46 -34.43 55.05
N ALA A 131 31.14 -33.14 55.11
CA ALA A 131 31.49 -32.25 56.21
C ALA A 131 31.21 -32.84 57.59
N SER A 132 30.06 -33.51 57.76
CA SER A 132 29.67 -34.14 59.04
C SER A 132 30.50 -35.36 59.43
N LYS A 133 31.25 -35.93 58.48
CA LYS A 133 32.14 -37.08 58.68
C LYS A 133 33.61 -36.71 58.77
N LYS A 134 33.98 -35.47 58.44
CA LYS A 134 35.35 -34.98 58.61
C LYS A 134 35.57 -34.62 60.08
N ASN A 135 36.54 -35.27 60.73
CA ASN A 135 36.98 -34.86 62.07
C ASN A 135 37.58 -33.45 61.97
N ASP A 136 37.19 -32.51 62.87
CA ASP A 136 37.60 -31.11 63.20
C ASP A 136 38.54 -30.26 62.31
N PHE A 137 39.22 -30.82 61.31
CA PHE A 137 40.09 -30.16 60.36
C PHE A 137 39.27 -29.60 59.19
N LYS A 138 38.84 -28.35 59.33
CA LYS A 138 38.21 -27.56 58.26
C LYS A 138 39.23 -27.32 57.12
N GLY A 139 38.88 -27.68 55.87
CA GLY A 139 39.69 -27.37 54.68
C GLY A 139 39.71 -28.46 53.58
N VAL A 140 40.38 -28.13 52.47
CA VAL A 140 40.53 -28.97 51.26
C VAL A 140 41.64 -30.02 51.41
N GLU A 141 42.62 -29.76 52.27
CA GLU A 141 43.81 -30.61 52.47
C GLU A 141 43.68 -31.47 53.72
N THR A 142 44.14 -32.72 53.60
CA THR A 142 44.06 -33.71 54.68
C THR A 142 45.19 -33.50 55.67
N LYS A 143 44.86 -32.93 56.83
CA LYS A 143 45.73 -32.86 58.00
C LYS A 143 45.38 -33.97 58.96
N ILE A 144 46.40 -34.70 59.44
CA ILE A 144 46.22 -35.74 60.45
C ILE A 144 47.15 -35.45 61.62
N PRO A 145 46.62 -35.32 62.85
CA PRO A 145 47.46 -35.07 64.00
C PRO A 145 48.30 -36.32 64.30
N LEU A 146 49.61 -36.13 64.37
CA LEU A 146 50.56 -37.15 64.77
C LEU A 146 51.00 -36.85 66.22
N TYR A 147 50.52 -37.69 67.14
CA TYR A 147 50.92 -37.66 68.55
C TYR A 147 51.62 -38.97 68.91
N LEU A 148 52.90 -38.90 69.27
CA LEU A 148 53.71 -40.06 69.66
C LEU A 148 54.28 -39.86 71.06
N ARG A 149 54.04 -40.83 71.95
CA ARG A 149 54.62 -40.83 73.31
C ARG A 149 56.11 -41.20 73.24
N PRO A 150 56.91 -40.88 74.27
CA PRO A 150 58.29 -41.33 74.37
C PRO A 150 58.42 -42.84 74.15
N LEU A 151 59.42 -43.25 73.36
CA LEU A 151 59.75 -44.67 73.09
C LEU A 151 58.58 -45.53 72.58
N SER A 152 57.57 -44.92 71.94
CA SER A 152 56.37 -45.61 71.45
C SER A 152 56.25 -45.62 69.92
N SER A 153 55.47 -46.55 69.37
CA SER A 153 55.21 -46.65 67.93
C SER A 153 53.72 -46.69 67.61
N LYS A 154 53.31 -46.00 66.54
CA LYS A 154 51.96 -46.08 65.99
C LYS A 154 51.98 -46.46 64.52
N ASN A 155 51.00 -47.26 64.09
CA ASN A 155 50.79 -47.61 62.70
C ASN A 155 49.59 -46.82 62.16
N PHE A 156 49.76 -46.19 61.00
CA PHE A 156 48.73 -45.46 60.29
C PHE A 156 48.39 -46.24 59.03
N TYR A 157 47.12 -46.61 58.85
CA TYR A 157 46.62 -47.23 57.63
C TYR A 157 45.75 -46.24 56.89
N PHE A 158 46.06 -45.99 55.63
CA PHE A 158 45.39 -45.06 54.73
C PHE A 158 44.61 -45.84 53.68
N TYR A 159 43.32 -45.58 53.60
CA TYR A 159 42.41 -46.08 52.58
C TYR A 159 42.04 -44.90 51.69
N VAL A 160 42.58 -44.85 50.49
CA VAL A 160 42.37 -43.74 49.56
C VAL A 160 41.55 -44.23 48.37
N HIS A 161 40.43 -43.56 48.10
CA HIS A 161 39.63 -43.78 46.91
C HIS A 161 39.61 -42.51 46.07
N ASN A 162 39.96 -42.67 44.79
CA ASN A 162 39.85 -41.62 43.78
C ASN A 162 38.71 -41.94 42.83
N VAL A 163 37.77 -41.01 42.76
CA VAL A 163 36.67 -41.01 41.79
C VAL A 163 37.20 -41.03 40.37
N SER A 164 38.29 -40.32 40.13
CA SER A 164 38.93 -40.22 38.81
C SER A 164 39.54 -41.54 38.32
N GLY A 165 39.64 -42.57 39.17
CA GLY A 165 40.32 -43.83 38.86
C GLY A 165 41.84 -43.71 38.72
N PHE A 166 42.40 -42.50 38.85
CA PHE A 166 43.84 -42.29 38.86
C PHE A 166 44.43 -42.78 40.19
N LYS A 167 45.58 -43.43 40.08
CA LYS A 167 46.38 -43.80 41.24
C LYS A 167 46.65 -42.54 42.09
N PRO A 168 46.30 -42.55 43.39
CA PRO A 168 46.58 -41.43 44.27
C PRO A 168 48.08 -41.20 44.36
N SER A 169 48.50 -39.94 44.27
CA SER A 169 49.88 -39.52 44.54
C SER A 169 50.06 -39.44 46.05
N PHE A 170 50.13 -40.60 46.70
CA PHE A 170 50.28 -40.69 48.14
C PHE A 170 51.75 -40.53 48.55
N LEU A 171 52.17 -39.27 48.73
CA LEU A 171 53.49 -38.90 49.26
C LEU A 171 53.29 -38.17 50.58
N PRO A 172 53.12 -38.88 51.71
CA PRO A 172 52.92 -38.24 52.99
C PRO A 172 54.20 -37.54 53.42
N GLU A 173 54.07 -36.25 53.74
CA GLU A 173 55.19 -35.41 54.19
C GLU A 173 54.90 -34.90 55.61
N LEU A 174 55.91 -34.96 56.48
CA LEU A 174 55.87 -34.26 57.76
C LEU A 174 56.33 -32.82 57.51
N GLN A 175 55.38 -31.89 57.61
CA GLN A 175 55.65 -30.47 57.37
C GLN A 175 55.29 -29.65 58.61
N PRO A 176 56.03 -28.58 58.93
CA PRO A 176 55.62 -27.61 59.94
C PRO A 176 54.34 -26.88 59.49
N ASP A 177 53.55 -26.36 60.44
CA ASP A 177 52.35 -25.56 60.12
C ASP A 177 52.63 -24.35 59.21
N THR A 178 53.87 -23.83 59.19
CA THR A 178 54.29 -22.72 58.32
C THR A 178 54.47 -23.10 56.85
N PHE A 179 54.63 -24.39 56.52
CA PHE A 179 54.67 -24.86 55.13
C PHE A 179 53.30 -24.67 54.46
N TYR A 180 52.24 -25.03 55.19
CA TYR A 180 50.84 -24.92 54.77
C TYR A 180 50.43 -23.49 54.45
N THR A 181 50.85 -22.52 55.28
CA THR A 181 50.53 -21.10 55.04
C THR A 181 51.18 -20.58 53.75
N LYS A 182 52.37 -21.07 53.39
CA LYS A 182 53.06 -20.70 52.13
C LYS A 182 52.38 -21.29 50.90
N GLU A 183 51.95 -22.56 50.96
CA GLU A 183 51.31 -23.24 49.84
C GLU A 183 49.90 -22.70 49.56
N ILE A 184 49.10 -22.48 50.61
CA ILE A 184 47.81 -21.78 50.50
C ILE A 184 47.99 -20.37 49.97
N SER A 185 48.98 -19.62 50.46
CA SER A 185 49.21 -18.26 49.99
C SER A 185 49.49 -18.26 48.48
N SER A 186 50.34 -19.17 48.00
CA SER A 186 50.66 -19.30 46.57
C SER A 186 49.43 -19.67 45.73
N ARG A 187 48.64 -20.64 46.19
CA ARG A 187 47.36 -21.02 45.57
C ARG A 187 46.39 -19.84 45.51
N ASN A 188 46.21 -19.13 46.62
CA ASN A 188 45.28 -18.01 46.75
C ASN A 188 45.69 -16.82 45.89
N TRP A 189 47.00 -16.53 45.76
CA TRP A 189 47.50 -15.49 44.86
C TRP A 189 47.18 -15.80 43.40
N ILE A 190 47.47 -17.02 42.94
CA ILE A 190 47.21 -17.44 41.55
C ILE A 190 45.70 -17.43 41.26
N GLN A 191 44.89 -18.01 42.16
CA GLN A 191 43.44 -18.06 42.00
C GLN A 191 42.79 -16.68 42.12
N GLY A 192 43.27 -15.83 43.01
CA GLY A 192 42.80 -14.46 43.17
C GLY A 192 43.04 -13.62 41.92
N LEU A 193 44.24 -13.71 41.33
CA LEU A 193 44.56 -13.04 40.07
C LEU A 193 43.65 -13.53 38.93
N LEU A 194 43.50 -14.85 38.81
CA LEU A 194 42.66 -15.46 37.77
C LEU A 194 41.18 -15.06 37.95
N GLN A 195 40.64 -15.13 39.16
CA GLN A 195 39.26 -14.74 39.45
C GLN A 195 39.04 -13.24 39.23
N GLY A 196 40.03 -12.40 39.51
CA GLY A 196 40.01 -10.97 39.23
C GLY A 196 39.91 -10.66 37.74
N ILE A 197 40.70 -11.36 36.90
CA ILE A 197 40.61 -11.24 35.43
C ILE A 197 39.21 -11.64 34.96
N LEU A 198 38.69 -12.79 35.41
CA LEU A 198 37.37 -13.26 35.01
C LEU A 198 36.25 -12.31 35.47
N LEU A 199 36.32 -11.79 36.70
CA LEU A 199 35.34 -10.81 37.21
C LEU A 199 35.35 -9.54 36.38
N MET A 200 36.53 -9.00 36.05
CA MET A 200 36.65 -7.83 35.17
C MET A 200 36.06 -8.10 33.79
N MET A 201 36.28 -9.28 33.22
CA MET A 201 35.69 -9.67 31.93
C MET A 201 34.16 -9.82 32.01
N ILE A 202 33.62 -10.36 33.10
CA ILE A 202 32.16 -10.45 33.34
C ILE A 202 31.56 -9.04 33.40
N LEU A 203 32.13 -8.16 34.23
CA LEU A 203 31.62 -6.80 34.41
C LEU A 203 31.71 -5.98 33.13
N TYR A 204 32.84 -6.07 32.41
CA TYR A 204 33.01 -5.43 31.11
C TYR A 204 31.96 -5.92 30.11
N SER A 205 31.82 -7.25 29.98
CA SER A 205 30.87 -7.84 29.03
C SER A 205 29.42 -7.48 29.37
N PHE A 206 29.07 -7.47 30.66
CA PHE A 206 27.75 -7.06 31.11
C PHE A 206 27.47 -5.57 30.86
N PHE A 207 28.45 -4.70 31.10
CA PHE A 207 28.32 -3.27 30.79
C PHE A 207 28.10 -3.04 29.29
N VAL A 208 28.89 -3.71 28.44
CA VAL A 208 28.72 -3.66 26.98
C VAL A 208 27.36 -4.22 26.56
N PHE A 209 26.83 -5.26 27.21
CA PHE A 209 25.45 -5.72 26.99
C PHE A 209 24.43 -4.63 27.31
N VAL A 210 24.54 -3.95 28.46
CA VAL A 210 23.60 -2.89 28.84
C VAL A 210 23.60 -1.74 27.82
N GLN A 211 24.80 -1.37 27.32
CA GLN A 211 24.97 -0.31 26.34
C GLN A 211 24.50 -0.70 24.92
N SER A 212 24.89 -1.88 24.45
CA SER A 212 24.64 -2.34 23.08
C SER A 212 23.28 -3.01 22.88
N ARG A 213 22.70 -3.55 23.97
CA ARG A 213 21.55 -4.47 23.96
C ARG A 213 21.76 -5.72 23.11
N ASP A 214 23.01 -6.06 22.78
CA ASP A 214 23.36 -7.29 22.07
C ASP A 214 23.54 -8.45 23.07
N TYR A 215 22.62 -9.40 23.02
CA TYR A 215 22.59 -10.58 23.88
C TYR A 215 23.83 -11.48 23.76
N THR A 216 24.65 -11.35 22.70
CA THR A 216 25.92 -12.06 22.57
C THR A 216 26.81 -11.80 23.80
N TYR A 217 26.86 -10.54 24.29
CA TYR A 217 27.66 -10.16 25.44
C TYR A 217 27.10 -10.69 26.76
N LEU A 218 25.77 -10.81 26.89
CA LEU A 218 25.14 -11.40 28.06
C LEU A 218 25.49 -12.89 28.17
N TYR A 219 25.34 -13.65 27.07
CA TYR A 219 25.68 -15.07 27.07
C TYR A 219 27.18 -15.31 27.27
N TYR A 220 28.02 -14.42 26.77
CA TYR A 220 29.46 -14.44 27.05
C TYR A 220 29.76 -14.21 28.53
N ALA A 221 29.14 -13.22 29.17
CA ALA A 221 29.28 -12.96 30.60
C ALA A 221 28.81 -14.15 31.46
N LEU A 222 27.68 -14.78 31.10
CA LEU A 222 27.16 -15.97 31.76
C LEU A 222 28.08 -17.19 31.60
N TYR A 223 28.69 -17.34 30.42
CA TYR A 223 29.69 -18.37 30.18
C TYR A 223 30.94 -18.15 31.05
N ILE A 224 31.50 -16.93 31.06
CA ILE A 224 32.65 -16.59 31.92
C ILE A 224 32.31 -16.82 33.39
N PHE A 225 31.11 -16.43 33.83
CA PHE A 225 30.65 -16.66 35.19
C PHE A 225 30.63 -18.16 35.55
N ALA A 226 30.12 -19.01 34.67
CA ALA A 226 30.11 -20.46 34.89
C ALA A 226 31.53 -21.06 34.90
N VAL A 227 32.45 -20.58 34.05
CA VAL A 227 33.87 -20.97 34.07
C VAL A 227 34.55 -20.51 35.36
N ALA A 228 34.30 -19.27 35.79
CA ALA A 228 34.83 -18.71 37.03
C ALA A 228 34.35 -19.53 38.24
N LEU A 229 33.06 -19.85 38.28
CA LEU A 229 32.48 -20.73 39.29
C LEU A 229 33.10 -22.14 39.25
N ASN A 230 33.42 -22.66 38.07
CA ASN A 230 34.11 -23.94 37.94
C ASN A 230 35.54 -23.88 38.51
N PHE A 231 36.33 -22.83 38.25
CA PHE A 231 37.66 -22.70 38.84
C PHE A 231 37.60 -22.46 40.36
N PHE A 232 36.61 -21.69 40.81
CA PHE A 232 36.40 -21.35 42.21
C PHE A 232 35.96 -22.56 43.04
N THR A 233 35.07 -23.39 42.49
CA THR A 233 34.71 -24.69 43.06
C THR A 233 35.85 -25.67 42.92
N GLU A 234 36.51 -25.72 41.76
CA GLU A 234 37.52 -26.72 41.51
C GLU A 234 38.53 -26.69 42.62
N LYS A 235 39.15 -25.56 42.99
CA LYS A 235 40.19 -25.42 44.03
C LYS A 235 39.70 -25.39 45.48
N GLY A 236 38.39 -25.54 45.70
CA GLY A 236 37.77 -25.53 47.02
C GLY A 236 37.77 -24.15 47.71
N LEU A 237 38.10 -23.08 46.96
CA LEU A 237 37.99 -21.71 47.46
C LEU A 237 36.53 -21.33 47.78
N LEU A 238 35.57 -21.87 47.01
CA LEU A 238 34.15 -21.66 47.29
C LEU A 238 33.77 -22.16 48.69
N ARG A 239 34.29 -23.33 49.09
CA ARG A 239 34.08 -23.87 50.44
C ARG A 239 34.72 -22.99 51.51
N GLU A 240 35.98 -22.63 51.31
CA GLU A 240 36.77 -21.88 52.29
C GLU A 240 36.28 -20.44 52.50
N LEU A 241 35.78 -19.77 51.45
CA LEU A 241 35.45 -18.33 51.51
C LEU A 241 33.95 -18.02 51.58
N VAL A 242 33.08 -18.90 51.06
CA VAL A 242 31.65 -18.60 50.87
C VAL A 242 30.75 -19.62 51.57
N LEU A 243 31.07 -20.91 51.49
CA LEU A 243 30.20 -21.99 51.97
C LEU A 243 30.63 -22.56 53.34
N GLU A 244 31.33 -21.79 54.18
CA GLU A 244 31.84 -22.29 55.48
C GLU A 244 30.73 -22.94 56.33
N ASN A 245 29.52 -22.39 56.29
CA ASN A 245 28.35 -22.90 57.03
C ASN A 245 27.43 -23.82 56.21
N SER A 246 27.72 -24.06 54.93
CA SER A 246 26.85 -24.77 53.99
C SER A 246 27.65 -25.67 53.04
N GLU A 247 28.61 -26.40 53.58
CA GLU A 247 29.56 -27.22 52.83
C GLU A 247 28.88 -28.31 51.97
N TRP A 248 27.67 -28.73 52.34
CA TRP A 248 26.87 -29.71 51.59
C TRP A 248 26.49 -29.23 50.17
N LEU A 249 26.55 -27.92 49.90
CA LEU A 249 26.28 -27.33 48.58
C LEU A 249 27.47 -27.44 47.61
N GLU A 250 28.69 -27.66 48.10
CA GLU A 250 29.89 -27.65 47.26
C GLU A 250 29.84 -28.69 46.10
N PRO A 251 29.43 -29.96 46.32
CA PRO A 251 29.34 -30.94 45.24
C PRO A 251 28.30 -30.57 44.17
N TYR A 252 27.24 -29.88 44.59
CA TYR A 252 26.23 -29.34 43.68
C TYR A 252 26.86 -28.26 42.79
N PHE A 253 27.50 -27.24 43.38
CA PHE A 253 28.20 -26.21 42.60
C PHE A 253 29.28 -26.78 41.66
N PHE A 254 30.01 -27.81 42.09
CA PHE A 254 30.98 -28.51 41.25
C PHE A 254 30.32 -29.17 40.03
N ALA A 255 29.26 -29.97 40.25
CA ALA A 255 28.54 -30.66 39.17
C ALA A 255 27.87 -29.67 38.19
N PHE A 256 27.30 -28.60 38.73
CA PHE A 256 26.50 -27.63 38.00
C PHE A 256 27.34 -26.70 37.15
N SER A 257 28.46 -26.21 37.70
CA SER A 257 29.32 -25.27 37.00
C SER A 257 29.83 -25.82 35.67
N ALA A 258 30.13 -27.13 35.60
CA ALA A 258 30.51 -27.82 34.37
C ALA A 258 29.36 -27.92 33.35
N SER A 259 28.15 -28.28 33.78
CA SER A 259 26.99 -28.39 32.88
C SER A 259 26.55 -27.01 32.35
N LEU A 260 26.55 -26.01 33.22
CA LEU A 260 26.12 -24.66 32.91
C LEU A 260 27.13 -23.93 32.02
N SER A 261 28.44 -24.16 32.23
CA SER A 261 29.49 -23.58 31.38
C SER A 261 29.36 -24.04 29.94
N PHE A 262 29.13 -25.33 29.69
CA PHE A 262 28.95 -25.84 28.33
C PHE A 262 27.65 -25.34 27.69
N ALA A 263 26.53 -25.30 28.42
CA ALA A 263 25.26 -24.78 27.90
C ALA A 263 25.37 -23.29 27.51
N PHE A 264 26.01 -22.46 28.35
CA PHE A 264 26.25 -21.06 28.04
C PHE A 264 27.31 -20.87 26.96
N TYR A 265 28.35 -21.70 26.90
CA TYR A 265 29.32 -21.70 25.81
C TYR A 265 28.62 -21.92 24.46
N VAL A 266 27.83 -22.99 24.33
CA VAL A 266 27.10 -23.27 23.10
C VAL A 266 26.11 -22.16 22.76
N THR A 267 25.42 -21.61 23.76
CA THR A 267 24.50 -20.47 23.56
C THR A 267 25.25 -19.24 23.07
N PHE A 268 26.37 -18.90 23.69
CA PHE A 268 27.25 -17.81 23.28
C PHE A 268 27.71 -17.99 21.83
N ILE A 269 28.23 -19.17 21.48
CA ILE A 269 28.72 -19.46 20.13
C ILE A 269 27.62 -19.28 19.07
N ARG A 270 26.39 -19.72 19.34
CA ARG A 270 25.25 -19.51 18.42
C ARG A 270 25.02 -18.04 18.08
N TYR A 271 25.09 -17.15 19.08
CA TYR A 271 24.92 -15.71 18.87
C TYR A 271 26.20 -15.07 18.31
N PHE A 272 27.37 -15.54 18.73
CA PHE A 272 28.67 -15.00 18.34
C PHE A 272 28.88 -15.07 16.83
N ILE A 273 28.67 -16.24 16.23
CA ILE A 273 28.81 -16.47 14.78
C ILE A 273 27.47 -16.39 14.02
N ASN A 274 26.38 -15.98 14.70
CA ASN A 274 25.03 -15.94 14.14
C ASN A 274 24.62 -17.25 13.44
N SER A 275 24.68 -18.37 14.17
CA SER A 275 24.45 -19.71 13.61
C SER A 275 23.08 -19.90 13.00
N LYS A 276 22.07 -19.14 13.42
CA LYS A 276 20.72 -19.19 12.87
C LYS A 276 20.71 -18.82 11.39
N GLU A 277 21.51 -17.82 11.01
CA GLU A 277 21.57 -17.30 9.65
C GLU A 277 22.54 -18.11 8.78
N TYR A 278 23.76 -18.34 9.28
CA TYR A 278 24.82 -18.97 8.47
C TYR A 278 24.85 -20.51 8.55
N TYR A 279 24.33 -21.11 9.62
CA TYR A 279 24.42 -22.56 9.90
C TYR A 279 23.12 -23.15 10.48
N PRO A 280 21.97 -23.06 9.79
CA PRO A 280 20.65 -23.39 10.37
C PRO A 280 20.52 -24.83 10.89
N LYS A 281 21.13 -25.82 10.23
CA LYS A 281 21.15 -27.22 10.71
C LYS A 281 21.91 -27.35 12.03
N TRP A 282 23.03 -26.64 12.15
CA TRP A 282 23.80 -26.61 13.39
C TRP A 282 23.09 -25.79 14.46
N ASP A 283 22.39 -24.69 14.14
CA ASP A 283 21.58 -23.95 15.13
C ASP A 283 20.54 -24.86 15.81
N ILE A 284 19.88 -25.75 15.04
CA ILE A 284 18.98 -26.77 15.59
C ILE A 284 19.76 -27.74 16.49
N ALA A 285 20.90 -28.25 16.02
CA ALA A 285 21.73 -29.16 16.81
C ALA A 285 22.19 -28.52 18.13
N HIS A 286 22.63 -27.26 18.11
CA HIS A 286 23.03 -26.53 19.31
C HIS A 286 21.85 -26.39 20.29
N LYS A 287 20.65 -26.06 19.82
CA LYS A 287 19.45 -26.01 20.68
C LYS A 287 19.17 -27.37 21.32
N SER A 288 19.24 -28.45 20.55
CA SER A 288 19.04 -29.80 21.07
C SER A 288 20.07 -30.16 22.13
N VAL A 289 21.35 -29.85 21.89
CA VAL A 289 22.45 -30.09 22.84
C VAL A 289 22.27 -29.28 24.11
N ILE A 290 21.88 -28.00 24.02
CA ILE A 290 21.56 -27.16 25.18
C ILE A 290 20.41 -27.77 25.99
N SER A 291 19.32 -28.17 25.33
CA SER A 291 18.16 -28.79 26.00
C SER A 291 18.53 -30.11 26.69
N ILE A 292 19.28 -30.98 26.01
CA ILE A 292 19.79 -32.24 26.58
C ILE A 292 20.66 -31.93 27.81
N LYS A 293 21.53 -30.91 27.74
CA LYS A 293 22.41 -30.52 28.84
C LYS A 293 21.65 -29.97 30.04
N MET A 294 20.61 -29.18 29.81
CA MET A 294 19.74 -28.73 30.90
C MET A 294 18.98 -29.89 31.55
N LEU A 295 18.49 -30.87 30.76
CA LEU A 295 17.87 -32.08 31.30
C LEU A 295 18.85 -32.92 32.13
N VAL A 296 20.07 -33.11 31.63
CA VAL A 296 21.16 -33.76 32.36
C VAL A 296 21.45 -33.05 33.68
N PHE A 297 21.54 -31.72 33.65
CA PHE A 297 21.74 -30.90 34.85
C PHE A 297 20.66 -31.17 35.90
N PHE A 298 19.37 -31.10 35.55
CA PHE A 298 18.30 -31.38 36.50
C PHE A 298 18.32 -32.84 36.99
N GLY A 299 18.64 -33.80 36.10
CA GLY A 299 18.82 -35.19 36.47
C GLY A 299 19.94 -35.41 37.48
N GLN A 300 21.06 -34.70 37.31
CA GLN A 300 22.19 -34.73 38.26
C GLN A 300 21.81 -34.10 39.61
N CYS A 301 21.05 -33.01 39.63
CA CYS A 301 20.53 -32.42 40.88
C CYS A 301 19.72 -33.45 41.68
N ILE A 302 18.77 -34.12 41.00
CA ILE A 302 17.90 -35.13 41.62
C ILE A 302 18.73 -36.32 42.09
N PHE A 303 19.66 -36.81 41.26
CA PHE A 303 20.52 -37.93 41.61
C PHE A 303 21.41 -37.61 42.82
N LEU A 304 22.02 -36.41 42.85
CA LEU A 304 22.87 -35.98 43.96
C LEU A 304 22.08 -35.79 45.25
N TYR A 305 20.85 -35.26 45.17
CA TYR A 305 19.96 -35.14 46.32
C TYR A 305 19.62 -36.50 46.95
N ASN A 306 19.34 -37.51 46.12
CA ASN A 306 18.93 -38.83 46.61
C ASN A 306 20.10 -39.71 47.07
N THR A 307 21.23 -39.63 46.37
CA THR A 307 22.33 -40.59 46.57
C THR A 307 23.57 -39.97 47.19
N PHE A 308 23.74 -38.64 47.10
CA PHE A 308 24.98 -37.92 47.39
C PHE A 308 26.23 -38.56 46.74
N ASN A 309 26.06 -39.32 45.65
CA ASN A 309 27.15 -40.05 45.00
C ASN A 309 27.84 -39.16 43.97
N VAL A 310 28.74 -38.31 44.47
CA VAL A 310 29.52 -37.38 43.65
C VAL A 310 30.40 -38.13 42.63
N SER A 311 30.85 -39.34 42.98
CA SER A 311 31.71 -40.17 42.14
C SER A 311 31.07 -40.48 40.78
N SER A 312 29.83 -40.97 40.81
CA SER A 312 29.08 -41.29 39.59
C SER A 312 28.82 -40.06 38.72
N ILE A 313 28.59 -38.88 39.32
CA ILE A 313 28.37 -37.64 38.57
C ILE A 313 29.64 -37.22 37.82
N ILE A 314 30.80 -37.32 38.47
CA ILE A 314 32.09 -36.99 37.86
C ILE A 314 32.39 -37.94 36.70
N THR A 315 32.22 -39.25 36.89
CA THR A 315 32.42 -40.26 35.83
C THR A 315 31.49 -40.01 34.64
N PHE A 316 30.22 -39.68 34.94
CA PHE A 316 29.24 -39.33 33.92
C PHE A 316 29.64 -38.05 33.15
N ASN A 317 30.04 -36.99 33.85
CA ASN A 317 30.50 -35.74 33.23
C ASN A 317 31.74 -35.98 32.36
N ASN A 318 32.71 -36.75 32.81
CA ASN A 318 33.91 -37.08 32.03
C ASN A 318 33.55 -37.82 30.73
N THR A 319 32.57 -38.72 30.78
CA THR A 319 32.07 -39.43 29.59
C THR A 319 31.38 -38.46 28.62
N PHE A 320 30.57 -37.55 29.14
CA PHE A 320 29.91 -36.53 28.33
C PHE A 320 30.89 -35.53 27.70
N ASN A 321 31.93 -35.13 28.43
CA ASN A 321 32.95 -34.20 27.93
C ASN A 321 33.65 -34.74 26.66
N LEU A 322 33.80 -36.07 26.53
CA LEU A 322 34.32 -36.69 25.30
C LEU A 322 33.36 -36.51 24.11
N ILE A 323 32.05 -36.67 24.34
CA ILE A 323 31.02 -36.46 23.31
C ILE A 323 30.99 -34.98 22.89
N GLU A 324 31.09 -34.07 23.87
CA GLU A 324 31.15 -32.62 23.64
C GLU A 324 32.39 -32.21 22.84
N LEU A 325 33.55 -32.82 23.13
CA LEU A 325 34.78 -32.58 22.38
C LEU A 325 34.61 -32.98 20.91
N VAL A 326 34.05 -34.17 20.64
CA VAL A 326 33.79 -34.63 19.27
C VAL A 326 32.80 -33.69 18.58
N TYR A 327 31.73 -33.31 19.26
CA TYR A 327 30.73 -32.35 18.77
C TYR A 327 31.37 -31.00 18.40
N GLY A 328 32.20 -30.44 19.30
CA GLY A 328 32.90 -29.19 19.10
C GLY A 328 33.87 -29.24 17.92
N ILE A 329 34.61 -30.35 17.74
CA ILE A 329 35.51 -30.55 16.60
C ILE A 329 34.74 -30.60 15.28
N LEU A 330 33.63 -31.35 15.21
CA LEU A 330 32.79 -31.41 14.01
C LEU A 330 32.20 -30.04 13.65
N PHE A 331 31.83 -29.28 14.68
CA PHE A 331 31.33 -27.93 14.49
C PHE A 331 32.43 -26.98 13.96
N MET A 332 33.62 -27.00 14.56
CA MET A 332 34.78 -26.23 14.09
C MET A 332 35.15 -26.54 12.64
N ILE A 333 35.12 -27.81 12.22
CA ILE A 333 35.40 -28.20 10.82
C ILE A 333 34.37 -27.58 9.87
N THR A 334 33.11 -27.47 10.29
CA THR A 334 32.06 -26.85 9.47
C THR A 334 32.29 -25.34 9.35
N VAL A 335 32.58 -24.68 10.48
CA VAL A 335 32.79 -23.23 10.55
C VAL A 335 34.04 -22.81 9.75
N TYR A 336 35.13 -23.58 9.83
CA TYR A 336 36.38 -23.32 9.10
C TYR A 336 36.19 -23.24 7.57
N LYS A 337 35.25 -24.01 7.01
CA LYS A 337 35.01 -24.06 5.56
C LYS A 337 34.39 -22.80 4.97
N GLN A 338 33.81 -21.91 5.79
CA GLN A 338 33.13 -20.71 5.31
C GLN A 338 34.01 -19.45 5.27
N HIS A 339 35.27 -19.52 5.75
CA HIS A 339 36.23 -18.41 5.69
C HIS A 339 35.76 -17.08 6.33
N ASP A 340 34.94 -17.15 7.37
CA ASP A 340 34.52 -16.00 8.17
C ASP A 340 35.66 -15.52 9.12
N ARG A 341 35.73 -14.22 9.39
CA ARG A 341 36.67 -13.62 10.35
C ARG A 341 36.28 -13.89 11.80
N LEU A 342 34.98 -13.96 12.12
CA LEU A 342 34.55 -14.35 13.47
C LEU A 342 34.88 -15.81 13.77
N ALA A 343 34.81 -16.67 12.74
CA ALA A 343 35.25 -18.06 12.81
C ALA A 343 36.72 -18.21 13.23
N PHE A 344 37.61 -17.29 12.81
CA PHE A 344 39.01 -17.33 13.23
C PHE A 344 39.16 -17.19 14.74
N TYR A 345 38.54 -16.17 15.34
CA TYR A 345 38.59 -15.96 16.80
C TYR A 345 37.99 -17.15 17.56
N PHE A 346 36.87 -17.69 17.07
CA PHE A 346 36.25 -18.88 17.63
C PHE A 346 37.18 -20.09 17.62
N ILE A 347 37.72 -20.44 16.44
CA ILE A 347 38.55 -21.63 16.25
C ILE A 347 39.88 -21.49 17.01
N SER A 348 40.55 -20.33 16.91
CA SER A 348 41.82 -20.09 17.60
C SER A 348 41.67 -20.17 19.11
N GLY A 349 40.62 -19.57 19.68
CA GLY A 349 40.33 -19.68 21.10
C GLY A 349 40.10 -21.13 21.53
N THR A 350 39.20 -21.84 20.84
CA THR A 350 38.84 -23.23 21.17
C THR A 350 40.04 -24.17 21.04
N VAL A 351 40.91 -23.99 20.05
CA VAL A 351 42.13 -24.79 19.87
C VAL A 351 43.11 -24.58 21.02
N VAL A 352 43.25 -23.35 21.53
CA VAL A 352 44.12 -23.07 22.69
C VAL A 352 43.56 -23.71 23.97
N LEU A 353 42.25 -23.66 24.17
CA LEU A 353 41.61 -24.40 25.27
C LEU A 353 41.91 -25.90 25.17
N ILE A 354 41.71 -26.51 23.99
CA ILE A 354 41.97 -27.94 23.76
C ILE A 354 43.45 -28.28 23.97
N ALA A 355 44.38 -27.41 23.56
CA ALA A 355 45.80 -27.62 23.79
C ALA A 355 46.14 -27.57 25.30
N GLY A 356 45.61 -26.59 26.03
CA GLY A 356 45.81 -26.46 27.47
C GLY A 356 45.25 -27.65 28.26
N THR A 357 44.04 -28.12 27.90
CA THR A 357 43.43 -29.31 28.51
C THR A 357 44.22 -30.57 28.19
N LEU A 358 44.72 -30.72 26.95
CA LEU A 358 45.53 -31.87 26.56
C LEU A 358 46.87 -31.92 27.30
N ILE A 359 47.57 -30.78 27.44
CA ILE A 359 48.81 -30.68 28.20
C ILE A 359 48.57 -31.06 29.66
N SER A 360 47.53 -30.49 30.29
CA SER A 360 47.14 -30.82 31.65
C SER A 360 46.85 -32.32 31.81
N LEU A 361 46.13 -32.92 30.86
CA LEU A 361 45.77 -34.34 30.90
C LEU A 361 47.01 -35.23 30.77
N VAL A 362 47.90 -34.94 29.81
CA VAL A 362 49.13 -35.72 29.61
C VAL A 362 50.01 -35.68 30.85
N LEU A 363 50.23 -34.51 31.45
CA LEU A 363 51.03 -34.39 32.67
C LEU A 363 50.42 -35.13 33.87
N LEU A 364 49.09 -35.13 33.98
CA LEU A 364 48.37 -35.88 35.01
C LEU A 364 48.51 -37.40 34.80
N LEU A 365 48.41 -37.87 33.55
CA LEU A 365 48.54 -39.29 33.18
C LEU A 365 49.97 -39.82 33.32
N THR A 366 50.98 -39.02 32.97
CA THR A 366 52.39 -39.42 33.08
C THR A 366 52.93 -39.28 34.50
N GLY A 367 52.21 -38.59 35.39
CA GLY A 367 52.67 -38.29 36.74
C GLY A 367 53.90 -37.36 36.77
N THR A 368 54.16 -36.62 35.68
CA THR A 368 55.33 -35.74 35.57
C THR A 368 55.21 -34.59 36.57
N ASP A 369 56.23 -34.43 37.42
CA ASP A 369 56.26 -33.30 38.35
C ASP A 369 56.79 -32.04 37.68
N VAL A 370 55.91 -31.04 37.54
CA VAL A 370 56.23 -29.72 36.98
C VAL A 370 56.33 -28.63 38.06
N GLY A 371 56.29 -29.00 39.34
CA GLY A 371 56.42 -28.08 40.48
C GLY A 371 55.16 -27.28 40.83
N PHE A 372 54.08 -27.42 40.06
CA PHE A 372 52.76 -26.85 40.32
C PHE A 372 51.66 -27.79 39.80
N ASP A 373 50.40 -27.49 40.11
CA ASP A 373 49.25 -28.29 39.65
C ASP A 373 49.10 -28.21 38.11
N PRO A 374 49.21 -29.34 37.37
CA PRO A 374 49.07 -29.35 35.91
C PRO A 374 47.78 -28.72 35.37
N LYS A 375 46.72 -28.67 36.18
CA LYS A 375 45.44 -28.04 35.78
C LYS A 375 45.55 -26.54 35.52
N TYR A 376 46.62 -25.88 35.99
CA TYR A 376 46.88 -24.48 35.61
C TYR A 376 47.08 -24.30 34.10
N PHE A 377 47.52 -25.32 33.35
CA PHE A 377 47.58 -25.27 31.88
C PHE A 377 46.19 -25.21 31.24
N MET A 378 45.21 -25.95 31.79
CA MET A 378 43.81 -25.87 31.37
C MET A 378 43.23 -24.48 31.66
N ASN A 379 43.47 -23.96 32.87
CA ASN A 379 42.97 -22.65 33.27
C ASN A 379 43.55 -21.51 32.40
N ALA A 380 44.85 -21.58 32.11
CA ALA A 380 45.49 -20.65 31.18
C ALA A 380 44.90 -20.75 29.77
N GLY A 381 44.66 -21.98 29.27
CA GLY A 381 44.00 -22.21 27.99
C GLY A 381 42.61 -21.56 27.91
N ALA A 382 41.80 -21.71 28.96
CA ALA A 382 40.48 -21.08 29.05
C ALA A 382 40.54 -19.55 29.09
N VAL A 383 41.46 -18.97 29.87
CA VAL A 383 41.63 -17.50 29.90
C VAL A 383 42.04 -16.98 28.52
N ILE A 384 42.96 -17.66 27.83
CA ILE A 384 43.38 -17.26 26.49
C ILE A 384 42.24 -17.41 25.48
N GLU A 385 41.45 -18.48 25.54
CA GLU A 385 40.22 -18.63 24.74
C GLU A 385 39.26 -17.47 24.97
N LEU A 386 39.00 -17.12 26.22
CA LEU A 386 38.16 -15.98 26.57
C LEU A 386 38.72 -14.68 25.97
N LEU A 387 40.03 -14.47 26.00
CA LEU A 387 40.65 -13.31 25.33
C LEU A 387 40.42 -13.32 23.82
N PHE A 388 40.54 -14.47 23.14
CA PHE A 388 40.20 -14.60 21.72
C PHE A 388 38.73 -14.24 21.45
N PHE A 389 37.81 -14.72 22.28
CA PHE A 389 36.39 -14.37 22.17
C PHE A 389 36.14 -12.89 22.43
N SER A 390 36.82 -12.28 23.40
CA SER A 390 36.74 -10.84 23.67
C SER A 390 37.26 -10.01 22.48
N LEU A 391 38.35 -10.43 21.84
CA LEU A 391 38.86 -9.79 20.62
C LEU A 391 37.88 -9.94 19.45
N GLY A 392 37.30 -11.13 19.30
CA GLY A 392 36.29 -11.40 18.29
C GLY A 392 35.01 -10.59 18.50
N LEU A 393 34.57 -10.39 19.74
CA LEU A 393 33.45 -9.49 20.08
C LEU A 393 33.78 -8.04 19.72
N GLY A 394 35.01 -7.59 20.01
CA GLY A 394 35.49 -6.29 19.57
C GLY A 394 35.46 -6.11 18.05
N TYR A 395 35.82 -7.15 17.29
CA TYR A 395 35.67 -7.17 15.83
C TYR A 395 34.20 -7.07 15.42
N LYS A 396 33.33 -7.93 15.97
CA LYS A 396 31.88 -7.96 15.69
C LYS A 396 31.23 -6.60 15.94
N MET A 397 31.59 -5.94 17.04
CA MET A 397 31.11 -4.61 17.39
C MET A 397 31.50 -3.57 16.34
N ARG A 398 32.78 -3.55 15.93
CA ARG A 398 33.27 -2.61 14.91
C ARG A 398 32.62 -2.83 13.56
N GLU A 399 32.36 -4.08 13.19
CA GLU A 399 31.67 -4.43 11.95
C GLU A 399 30.22 -3.97 11.99
N THR A 400 29.49 -4.29 13.06
CA THR A 400 28.11 -3.84 13.26
C THR A 400 28.00 -2.31 13.30
N GLU A 401 28.96 -1.63 13.94
CA GLU A 401 28.99 -0.17 14.00
C GLU A 401 29.29 0.46 12.64
N ARG A 402 30.19 -0.17 11.85
CA ARG A 402 30.46 0.26 10.47
C ARG A 402 29.24 0.09 9.57
N ASP A 403 28.53 -1.01 9.70
CA ASP A 403 27.30 -1.26 8.93
C ASP A 403 26.22 -0.23 9.29
N LYS A 404 26.05 0.08 10.58
CA LYS A 404 25.17 1.15 11.04
C LYS A 404 25.56 2.51 10.46
N GLN A 405 26.85 2.86 10.49
CA GLN A 405 27.36 4.11 9.91
C GLN A 405 27.14 4.18 8.39
N PHE A 406 27.35 3.08 7.69
CA PHE A 406 27.12 2.99 6.25
C PHE A 406 25.65 3.18 5.89
N VAL A 407 24.74 2.50 6.59
CA VAL A 407 23.29 2.67 6.43
C VAL A 407 22.86 4.10 6.76
N GLN A 408 23.41 4.70 7.82
CA GLN A 408 23.13 6.09 8.18
C GLN A 408 23.63 7.08 7.10
N GLN A 409 24.82 6.85 6.53
CA GLN A 409 25.33 7.68 5.43
C GLN A 409 24.49 7.55 4.16
N MET A 410 24.04 6.35 3.83
CA MET A 410 23.09 6.13 2.72
C MET A 410 21.79 6.91 2.94
N LEU A 411 21.25 6.88 4.16
CA LEU A 411 20.04 7.63 4.51
C LEU A 411 20.26 9.14 4.38
N ILE A 412 21.38 9.68 4.88
CA ILE A 412 21.72 11.11 4.74
C ILE A 412 21.86 11.48 3.26
N LYS A 413 22.53 10.64 2.45
CA LYS A 413 22.65 10.87 1.01
C LYS A 413 21.27 10.91 0.33
N GLN A 414 20.39 9.97 0.65
CA GLN A 414 19.03 9.89 0.11
C GLN A 414 18.19 11.11 0.53
N LEU A 415 18.29 11.55 1.78
CA LEU A 415 17.64 12.77 2.26
C LEU A 415 18.12 14.00 1.48
N LYS A 416 19.43 14.14 1.28
CA LYS A 416 20.02 15.25 0.53
C LYS A 416 19.59 15.25 -0.95
N GLU A 417 19.54 14.09 -1.59
CA GLU A 417 19.02 13.95 -2.96
C GLU A 417 17.53 14.34 -3.03
N SER A 418 16.73 13.94 -2.03
CA SER A 418 15.33 14.35 -1.95
C SER A 418 15.15 15.84 -1.72
N GLU A 419 15.96 16.47 -0.86
CA GLU A 419 15.94 17.92 -0.62
C GLU A 419 16.32 18.69 -1.89
N LEU A 420 17.34 18.23 -2.63
CA LEU A 420 17.74 18.83 -3.90
C LEU A 420 16.63 18.70 -4.94
N MET A 421 15.96 17.55 -5.04
CA MET A 421 14.81 17.37 -5.93
C MET A 421 13.63 18.28 -5.54
N GLN A 422 13.34 18.43 -4.25
CA GLN A 422 12.31 19.36 -3.78
C GLN A 422 12.66 20.81 -4.10
N ALA A 423 13.92 21.22 -3.91
CA ALA A 423 14.39 22.55 -4.24
C ALA A 423 14.32 22.81 -5.76
N ALA A 424 14.74 21.85 -6.58
CA ALA A 424 14.62 21.94 -8.04
C ALA A 424 13.16 22.06 -8.49
N HIS A 425 12.27 21.23 -7.91
CA HIS A 425 10.83 21.29 -8.20
C HIS A 425 10.20 22.60 -7.76
N LYS A 426 10.61 23.14 -6.60
CA LYS A 426 10.17 24.45 -6.13
C LYS A 426 10.60 25.57 -7.10
N ASN A 427 11.85 25.56 -7.55
CA ASN A 427 12.33 26.55 -8.51
C ASN A 427 11.63 26.44 -9.87
N GLU A 428 11.39 25.21 -10.36
CA GLU A 428 10.60 24.98 -11.58
C GLU A 428 9.16 25.51 -11.43
N LEU A 429 8.55 25.30 -10.26
CA LEU A 429 7.22 25.81 -9.97
C LEU A 429 7.20 27.34 -9.90
N GLU A 430 8.18 27.97 -9.25
CA GLU A 430 8.32 29.43 -9.21
C GLU A 430 8.48 30.02 -10.61
N GLN A 431 9.29 29.40 -11.48
CA GLN A 431 9.43 29.83 -12.87
C GLN A 431 8.11 29.69 -13.64
N LYS A 432 7.41 28.55 -13.53
CA LYS A 432 6.09 28.37 -14.17
C LYS A 432 5.06 29.36 -13.65
N VAL A 433 5.08 29.69 -12.36
CA VAL A 433 4.20 30.71 -11.79
C VAL A 433 4.50 32.07 -12.38
N LEU A 434 5.78 32.46 -12.52
CA LEU A 434 6.15 33.73 -13.16
C LEU A 434 5.73 33.77 -14.64
N GLU A 435 6.02 32.73 -15.41
CA GLU A 435 5.59 32.62 -16.82
C GLU A 435 4.08 32.71 -16.95
N ARG A 436 3.33 31.98 -16.10
CA ARG A 436 1.87 31.98 -16.15
C ARG A 436 1.27 33.29 -15.68
N THR A 437 1.91 33.97 -14.73
CA THR A 437 1.47 35.30 -14.28
C THR A 437 1.65 36.33 -15.39
N ALA A 438 2.79 36.31 -16.09
CA ALA A 438 3.03 37.19 -17.24
C ALA A 438 2.05 36.92 -18.40
N GLU A 439 1.77 35.65 -18.71
CA GLU A 439 0.76 35.28 -19.70
C GLU A 439 -0.65 35.75 -19.31
N ILE A 440 -1.02 35.65 -18.02
CA ILE A 440 -2.31 36.11 -17.52
C ILE A 440 -2.41 37.63 -17.60
N GLU A 441 -1.35 38.37 -17.26
CA GLU A 441 -1.33 39.84 -17.40
C GLU A 441 -1.51 40.25 -18.86
N GLN A 442 -0.80 39.62 -19.79
CA GLN A 442 -0.98 39.86 -21.21
C GLN A 442 -2.41 39.55 -21.68
N GLN A 443 -2.97 38.40 -21.29
CA GLN A 443 -4.35 38.04 -21.63
C GLN A 443 -5.36 39.01 -21.02
N ARG A 444 -5.11 39.51 -19.80
CA ARG A 444 -5.98 40.49 -19.15
C ARG A 444 -6.01 41.79 -19.94
N ASP A 445 -4.84 42.30 -20.34
CA ASP A 445 -4.74 43.54 -21.09
C ASP A 445 -5.34 43.39 -22.51
N GLU A 446 -5.20 42.22 -23.14
CA GLU A 446 -5.89 41.89 -24.40
C GLU A 446 -7.43 41.83 -24.22
N ILE A 447 -7.91 41.21 -23.14
CA ILE A 447 -9.34 41.15 -22.81
C ILE A 447 -9.91 42.53 -22.51
N GLU A 448 -9.16 43.39 -21.82
CA GLU A 448 -9.58 44.75 -21.51
C GLU A 448 -9.72 45.59 -22.79
N ALA A 449 -8.75 45.50 -23.71
CA ALA A 449 -8.85 46.15 -25.02
C ALA A 449 -10.03 45.61 -25.86
N GLN A 450 -10.27 44.30 -25.87
CA GLN A 450 -11.42 43.70 -26.56
C GLN A 450 -12.75 44.15 -25.95
N ARG A 451 -12.81 44.27 -24.62
CA ARG A 451 -14.01 44.71 -23.92
C ARG A 451 -14.38 46.15 -24.32
N ASP A 452 -13.41 47.05 -24.35
CA ASP A 452 -13.61 48.44 -24.74
C ASP A 452 -14.07 48.55 -26.22
N GLU A 453 -13.52 47.71 -27.11
CA GLU A 453 -13.98 47.63 -28.50
C GLU A 453 -15.42 47.09 -28.61
N ILE A 454 -15.76 46.04 -27.87
CA ILE A 454 -17.10 45.46 -27.84
C ILE A 454 -18.11 46.47 -27.29
N GLU A 455 -17.76 47.24 -26.27
CA GLU A 455 -18.63 48.27 -25.70
C GLU A 455 -18.93 49.36 -26.73
N ALA A 456 -17.91 49.83 -27.45
CA ALA A 456 -18.10 50.79 -28.55
C ALA A 456 -18.96 50.23 -29.71
N GLN A 457 -18.76 48.95 -30.07
CA GLN A 457 -19.58 48.29 -31.10
C GLN A 457 -21.03 48.12 -30.66
N ARG A 458 -21.26 47.76 -29.40
CA ARG A 458 -22.60 47.61 -28.82
C ARG A 458 -23.35 48.95 -28.81
N ASP A 459 -22.68 50.03 -28.46
CA ASP A 459 -23.29 51.37 -28.46
C ASP A 459 -23.68 51.81 -29.88
N ASN A 460 -22.81 51.57 -30.87
CA ASN A 460 -23.11 51.81 -32.28
C ASN A 460 -24.30 50.96 -32.76
N ALA A 461 -24.32 49.66 -32.43
CA ALA A 461 -25.41 48.76 -32.77
C ALA A 461 -26.75 49.20 -32.14
N THR A 462 -26.71 49.69 -30.90
CA THR A 462 -27.90 50.19 -30.19
C THR A 462 -28.44 51.46 -30.86
N GLN A 463 -27.57 52.39 -31.23
CA GLN A 463 -27.96 53.60 -31.98
C GLN A 463 -28.55 53.27 -33.36
N GLN A 464 -27.96 52.30 -34.08
CA GLN A 464 -28.50 51.85 -35.36
C GLN A 464 -29.88 51.20 -35.21
N ARG A 465 -30.04 50.34 -34.20
CA ARG A 465 -31.34 49.72 -33.90
C ARG A 465 -32.41 50.78 -33.65
N ASP A 466 -32.14 51.75 -32.80
CA ASP A 466 -33.11 52.79 -32.45
C ASP A 466 -33.47 53.66 -33.67
N LYS A 467 -32.50 53.96 -34.55
CA LYS A 467 -32.74 54.65 -35.82
C LYS A 467 -33.65 53.83 -36.75
N ILE A 468 -33.40 52.52 -36.88
CA ILE A 468 -34.21 51.62 -37.71
C ILE A 468 -35.63 51.52 -37.15
N THR A 469 -35.80 51.38 -35.83
CA THR A 469 -37.12 51.31 -35.20
C THR A 469 -37.94 52.57 -35.48
N ASN A 470 -37.31 53.75 -35.39
CA ASN A 470 -37.99 55.02 -35.67
C ASN A 470 -38.34 55.16 -37.17
N GLN A 471 -37.45 54.70 -38.07
CA GLN A 471 -37.72 54.68 -39.51
C GLN A 471 -38.88 53.74 -39.87
N ASN A 472 -38.92 52.53 -39.30
CA ASN A 472 -40.02 51.58 -39.52
C ASN A 472 -41.35 52.14 -39.03
N LYS A 473 -41.37 52.79 -37.85
CA LYS A 473 -42.59 53.44 -37.34
C LYS A 473 -43.12 54.50 -38.31
N ASN A 474 -42.26 55.39 -38.79
CA ASN A 474 -42.66 56.45 -39.74
C ASN A 474 -43.16 55.87 -41.08
N LEU A 475 -42.55 54.79 -41.57
CA LEU A 475 -43.00 54.08 -42.77
C LEU A 475 -44.37 53.43 -42.57
N THR A 476 -44.57 52.73 -41.45
CA THR A 476 -45.86 52.13 -41.11
C THR A 476 -46.97 53.18 -41.00
N ASP A 477 -46.72 54.30 -40.30
CA ASP A 477 -47.68 55.40 -40.16
C ASP A 477 -48.08 55.99 -41.54
N SER A 478 -47.12 56.09 -42.46
CA SER A 478 -47.36 56.57 -43.84
C SER A 478 -48.22 55.60 -44.66
N ILE A 479 -48.03 54.28 -44.48
CA ILE A 479 -48.84 53.28 -45.19
C ILE A 479 -50.25 53.18 -44.58
N VAL A 480 -50.39 53.31 -43.26
CA VAL A 480 -51.70 53.39 -42.60
C VAL A 480 -52.51 54.59 -43.11
N TYR A 481 -51.84 55.71 -43.38
CA TYR A 481 -52.47 56.86 -44.00
C TYR A 481 -52.94 56.54 -45.44
N ALA A 482 -52.14 55.86 -46.25
CA ALA A 482 -52.52 55.43 -47.59
C ALA A 482 -53.77 54.52 -47.60
N ARG A 483 -53.92 53.63 -46.60
CA ARG A 483 -55.15 52.83 -46.42
C ARG A 483 -56.41 53.66 -46.27
N ARG A 484 -56.33 54.79 -45.54
CA ARG A 484 -57.48 55.69 -45.38
C ARG A 484 -57.90 56.31 -46.71
N ILE A 485 -56.94 56.66 -47.56
CA ILE A 485 -57.20 57.18 -48.91
C ILE A 485 -57.86 56.11 -49.78
N GLN A 486 -57.31 54.88 -49.77
CA GLN A 486 -57.86 53.76 -50.53
C GLN A 486 -59.28 53.39 -50.10
N ALA A 487 -59.54 53.30 -48.79
CA ALA A 487 -60.86 52.99 -48.27
C ALA A 487 -61.92 54.03 -48.68
N ALA A 488 -61.53 55.31 -48.82
CA ALA A 488 -62.44 56.37 -49.25
C ALA A 488 -62.81 56.32 -50.75
N MET A 489 -62.12 55.52 -51.56
CA MET A 489 -62.37 55.38 -53.01
C MET A 489 -63.19 54.13 -53.37
N LEU A 490 -63.28 53.17 -52.44
CA LEU A 490 -64.12 51.98 -52.57
C LEU A 490 -65.61 52.37 -52.51
N PRO A 491 -66.51 51.56 -53.11
CA PRO A 491 -67.96 51.77 -53.00
C PRO A 491 -68.43 51.82 -51.55
N GLU A 492 -69.39 52.70 -51.26
CA GLU A 492 -69.96 52.80 -49.90
C GLU A 492 -70.65 51.48 -49.51
N PRO A 493 -70.49 51.03 -48.25
CA PRO A 493 -71.24 49.90 -47.72
C PRO A 493 -72.75 50.12 -47.92
N GLY A 494 -73.42 49.20 -48.60
CA GLY A 494 -74.86 49.25 -48.90
C GLY A 494 -75.24 49.66 -50.33
N MET A 495 -74.28 50.00 -51.20
CA MET A 495 -74.58 50.21 -52.63
C MET A 495 -75.20 48.98 -53.32
N LEU A 496 -74.86 47.76 -52.86
CA LEU A 496 -75.47 46.53 -53.36
C LEU A 496 -76.81 46.22 -52.67
N ASP A 497 -77.01 46.58 -51.39
CA ASP A 497 -78.29 46.43 -50.68
C ASP A 497 -79.44 47.12 -51.44
N ALA A 498 -79.14 48.26 -52.07
CA ALA A 498 -80.10 49.05 -52.84
C ALA A 498 -80.58 48.36 -54.13
N VAL A 499 -79.90 47.30 -54.59
CA VAL A 499 -80.17 46.70 -55.90
C VAL A 499 -80.28 45.17 -55.90
N PHE A 500 -79.61 44.47 -54.98
CA PHE A 500 -79.69 43.02 -54.82
C PHE A 500 -80.13 42.67 -53.39
N SER A 501 -81.21 41.91 -53.26
CA SER A 501 -81.66 41.40 -51.96
C SER A 501 -80.73 40.34 -51.37
N GLU A 502 -79.96 39.65 -52.22
CA GLU A 502 -78.99 38.64 -51.80
C GLU A 502 -77.62 38.89 -52.46
N HIS A 503 -76.64 39.27 -51.66
CA HIS A 503 -75.26 39.45 -52.12
C HIS A 503 -74.25 39.33 -50.97
N PHE A 504 -72.96 39.31 -51.30
CA PHE A 504 -71.88 39.50 -50.35
C PHE A 504 -70.65 40.11 -51.04
N VAL A 505 -69.78 40.75 -50.25
CA VAL A 505 -68.46 41.23 -50.69
C VAL A 505 -67.42 40.79 -49.66
N ILE A 506 -66.44 40.00 -50.09
CA ILE A 506 -65.24 39.68 -49.33
C ILE A 506 -64.12 40.55 -49.88
N TYR A 507 -63.57 41.44 -49.05
CA TYR A 507 -62.43 42.27 -49.40
C TYR A 507 -61.38 42.20 -48.29
N LYS A 508 -60.30 41.47 -48.54
CA LYS A 508 -59.25 41.16 -47.56
C LYS A 508 -57.87 41.50 -48.15
N PRO A 509 -57.37 42.72 -47.90
CA PRO A 509 -56.02 43.10 -48.30
C PRO A 509 -54.95 42.18 -47.67
N ARG A 510 -53.87 41.92 -48.39
CA ARG A 510 -52.74 41.12 -47.88
C ARG A 510 -51.90 41.89 -46.86
N ASP A 511 -51.58 43.14 -47.19
CA ASP A 511 -50.84 44.08 -46.35
C ASP A 511 -51.82 45.14 -45.78
N ILE A 512 -51.33 46.32 -45.42
CA ILE A 512 -52.16 47.45 -44.95
C ILE A 512 -53.03 48.03 -46.09
N VAL A 513 -52.63 47.87 -47.35
CA VAL A 513 -53.31 48.39 -48.56
C VAL A 513 -53.31 47.31 -49.66
N SER A 514 -54.26 47.40 -50.60
CA SER A 514 -54.56 46.32 -51.56
C SER A 514 -54.37 46.70 -53.03
N GLY A 515 -53.85 45.79 -53.85
CA GLY A 515 -53.93 45.85 -55.32
C GLY A 515 -55.34 45.58 -55.87
N ASP A 516 -56.17 44.87 -55.11
CA ASP A 516 -57.54 44.56 -55.49
C ASP A 516 -58.48 45.76 -55.32
N PHE A 517 -59.41 45.92 -56.26
CA PHE A 517 -60.44 46.94 -56.22
C PHE A 517 -61.74 46.50 -56.90
N TYR A 518 -62.84 47.13 -56.49
CA TYR A 518 -64.11 46.99 -57.17
C TYR A 518 -64.81 48.34 -57.33
N ARG A 519 -65.68 48.41 -58.33
CA ARG A 519 -66.60 49.52 -58.54
C ARG A 519 -67.97 49.00 -58.92
N ILE A 520 -68.98 49.67 -58.38
CA ILE A 520 -70.38 49.42 -58.70
C ILE A 520 -70.94 50.70 -59.30
N TYR A 521 -71.63 50.57 -60.42
CA TYR A 521 -72.38 51.65 -61.04
C TYR A 521 -73.79 51.17 -61.28
N ASN A 522 -74.77 51.94 -60.82
CA ASN A 522 -76.18 51.64 -60.97
C ASN A 522 -76.87 52.79 -61.72
N HIS A 523 -77.54 52.46 -62.83
CA HIS A 523 -78.38 53.40 -63.55
C HIS A 523 -79.62 52.68 -64.09
N ASP A 524 -80.81 53.20 -63.75
CA ASP A 524 -82.12 52.60 -64.01
C ASP A 524 -82.26 51.13 -63.53
N HIS A 525 -82.16 50.17 -64.45
CA HIS A 525 -82.29 48.73 -64.20
C HIS A 525 -81.01 47.95 -64.55
N LYS A 526 -79.92 48.67 -64.90
CA LYS A 526 -78.66 48.08 -65.34
C LYS A 526 -77.57 48.38 -64.32
N ILE A 527 -76.99 47.30 -63.79
CA ILE A 527 -75.98 47.36 -62.74
C ILE A 527 -74.67 46.89 -63.33
N VAL A 528 -73.64 47.73 -63.25
CA VAL A 528 -72.29 47.38 -63.71
C VAL A 528 -71.41 47.14 -62.51
N ILE A 529 -70.90 45.92 -62.38
CA ILE A 529 -69.95 45.51 -61.35
C ILE A 529 -68.60 45.27 -62.04
N ALA A 530 -67.58 45.97 -61.57
CA ALA A 530 -66.20 45.79 -61.99
C ALA A 530 -65.39 45.27 -60.79
N VAL A 531 -64.67 44.16 -60.95
CA VAL A 531 -63.77 43.57 -59.95
C VAL A 531 -62.44 43.35 -60.61
N GLY A 532 -61.36 43.91 -60.07
CA GLY A 532 -60.03 43.80 -60.65
C GLY A 532 -58.92 43.67 -59.64
N ASP A 533 -57.80 43.15 -60.13
CA ASP A 533 -56.54 42.91 -59.44
C ASP A 533 -55.44 43.67 -60.18
N ALA A 534 -54.79 44.59 -59.47
CA ALA A 534 -53.69 45.37 -60.01
C ALA A 534 -52.33 44.71 -59.81
N THR A 535 -51.45 44.85 -60.81
CA THR A 535 -50.13 44.22 -60.78
C THR A 535 -49.33 44.63 -59.52
N GLY A 536 -49.07 43.64 -58.67
CA GLY A 536 -48.29 43.76 -57.44
C GLY A 536 -49.15 44.09 -56.22
N HIS A 537 -48.68 43.71 -55.03
CA HIS A 537 -49.38 43.88 -53.76
C HIS A 537 -48.76 45.02 -52.92
N GLY A 538 -49.43 45.42 -51.83
CA GLY A 538 -48.93 46.47 -50.93
C GLY A 538 -48.94 47.86 -51.57
N VAL A 539 -47.98 48.72 -51.21
CA VAL A 539 -48.03 50.16 -51.60
C VAL A 539 -48.10 50.37 -53.12
N PRO A 540 -47.26 49.73 -53.98
CA PRO A 540 -47.35 49.91 -55.42
C PRO A 540 -48.71 49.46 -56.01
N GLY A 541 -49.23 48.32 -55.55
CA GLY A 541 -50.55 47.81 -55.95
C GLY A 541 -51.68 48.76 -55.57
N ALA A 542 -51.62 49.32 -54.38
CA ALA A 542 -52.62 50.29 -53.90
C ALA A 542 -52.69 51.58 -54.72
N PHE A 543 -51.55 52.08 -55.22
CA PHE A 543 -51.57 53.22 -56.14
C PHE A 543 -52.20 52.86 -57.50
N MET A 544 -51.95 51.63 -57.98
CA MET A 544 -52.55 51.16 -59.23
C MET A 544 -54.07 51.00 -59.11
N SER A 545 -54.54 50.45 -57.98
CA SER A 545 -55.96 50.25 -57.72
C SER A 545 -56.72 51.57 -57.56
N LEU A 546 -56.10 52.57 -56.90
CA LEU A 546 -56.61 53.95 -56.86
C LEU A 546 -56.77 54.58 -58.25
N LEU A 547 -55.77 54.43 -59.12
CA LEU A 547 -55.84 54.94 -60.50
C LEU A 547 -56.94 54.23 -61.30
N ALA A 548 -57.05 52.90 -61.18
CA ALA A 548 -58.08 52.13 -61.85
C ALA A 548 -59.50 52.55 -61.41
N MET A 549 -59.72 52.72 -60.10
CA MET A 549 -60.99 53.23 -59.56
C MET A 549 -61.29 54.64 -60.07
N SER A 550 -60.30 55.53 -60.14
CA SER A 550 -60.49 56.88 -60.68
C SER A 550 -60.89 56.87 -62.16
N PHE A 551 -60.27 56.02 -62.99
CA PHE A 551 -60.63 55.91 -64.40
C PHE A 551 -62.00 55.27 -64.59
N LEU A 552 -62.35 54.25 -63.80
CA LEU A 552 -63.70 53.67 -63.82
C LEU A 552 -64.77 54.70 -63.45
N ASN A 553 -64.50 55.56 -62.46
CA ASN A 553 -65.41 56.64 -62.08
C ASN A 553 -65.64 57.62 -63.22
N GLU A 554 -64.56 58.02 -63.89
CA GLU A 554 -64.64 58.90 -65.05
C GLU A 554 -65.45 58.25 -66.18
N ILE A 555 -65.15 57.00 -66.53
CA ILE A 555 -65.84 56.25 -67.60
C ILE A 555 -67.34 56.12 -67.30
N PHE A 556 -67.70 55.74 -66.07
CA PHE A 556 -69.09 55.60 -65.65
C PHE A 556 -69.85 56.93 -65.55
N SER A 557 -69.14 58.05 -65.35
CA SER A 557 -69.76 59.39 -65.36
C SER A 557 -70.07 59.92 -66.76
N GLN A 558 -69.35 59.45 -67.80
CA GLN A 558 -69.46 59.96 -69.17
C GLN A 558 -70.51 59.25 -70.03
N LYS A 559 -70.86 57.99 -69.71
CA LYS A 559 -71.80 57.17 -70.48
C LYS A 559 -72.90 56.61 -69.59
N LEU A 560 -74.14 56.84 -69.99
CA LEU A 560 -75.31 56.17 -69.40
C LEU A 560 -75.37 54.73 -69.95
N ASN A 561 -75.34 53.72 -69.07
CA ASN A 561 -75.42 52.29 -69.42
C ASN A 561 -74.29 51.73 -70.35
N PRO A 562 -73.00 51.88 -69.99
CA PRO A 562 -71.90 51.42 -70.84
C PRO A 562 -71.89 49.90 -71.01
N LEU A 563 -71.52 49.42 -72.20
CA LEU A 563 -71.29 48.00 -72.46
C LEU A 563 -69.94 47.56 -71.83
N PRO A 564 -69.84 46.34 -71.28
CA PRO A 564 -68.63 45.89 -70.59
C PRO A 564 -67.33 46.03 -71.40
N HIS A 565 -67.34 45.69 -72.70
CA HIS A 565 -66.16 45.82 -73.54
C HIS A 565 -65.73 47.27 -73.75
N GLU A 566 -66.67 48.22 -73.81
CA GLU A 566 -66.36 49.65 -73.93
C GLU A 566 -65.66 50.15 -72.67
N VAL A 567 -66.11 49.70 -71.50
CA VAL A 567 -65.46 50.02 -70.22
C VAL A 567 -64.01 49.55 -70.25
N LEU A 568 -63.76 48.30 -70.64
CA LEU A 568 -62.41 47.75 -70.71
C LEU A 568 -61.53 48.44 -71.76
N ASN A 569 -62.06 48.74 -72.96
CA ASN A 569 -61.31 49.43 -74.00
C ASN A 569 -60.97 50.88 -73.60
N SER A 570 -61.91 51.62 -73.00
CA SER A 570 -61.65 52.96 -72.45
C SER A 570 -60.63 52.92 -71.32
N LEU A 571 -60.74 51.95 -70.43
CA LEU A 571 -59.82 51.77 -69.31
C LEU A 571 -58.40 51.43 -69.79
N LYS A 572 -58.26 50.59 -70.83
CA LYS A 572 -56.99 50.29 -71.52
C LYS A 572 -56.35 51.55 -72.10
N ILE A 573 -57.13 52.45 -72.70
CA ILE A 573 -56.63 53.73 -73.22
C ILE A 573 -56.15 54.63 -72.07
N SER A 574 -56.96 54.79 -71.02
CA SER A 574 -56.61 55.64 -69.87
C SER A 574 -55.34 55.16 -69.16
N VAL A 575 -55.18 53.86 -68.94
CA VAL A 575 -53.98 53.27 -68.33
C VAL A 575 -52.75 53.49 -69.18
N LYS A 576 -52.81 53.19 -70.49
CA LYS A 576 -51.65 53.40 -71.38
C LYS A 576 -51.23 54.85 -71.47
N SER A 577 -52.20 55.76 -71.51
CA SER A 577 -51.96 57.21 -71.50
C SER A 577 -51.25 57.64 -70.22
N ALA A 578 -51.79 57.23 -69.07
CA ALA A 578 -51.25 57.58 -67.75
C ALA A 578 -49.81 57.05 -67.54
N PHE A 579 -49.52 55.83 -67.99
CA PHE A 579 -48.20 55.21 -67.85
C PHE A 579 -47.25 55.44 -69.04
N LYS A 580 -47.67 56.23 -70.05
CA LYS A 580 -46.91 56.49 -71.29
C LYS A 580 -46.37 55.20 -71.93
N GLN A 581 -47.20 54.16 -71.99
CA GLN A 581 -46.83 52.86 -72.57
C GLN A 581 -46.86 52.95 -74.10
N THR A 582 -45.70 53.27 -74.70
CA THR A 582 -45.51 53.52 -76.15
C THR A 582 -44.70 52.41 -76.85
N GLY A 583 -44.54 51.23 -76.23
CA GLY A 583 -43.91 50.06 -76.87
C GLY A 583 -42.38 50.06 -76.97
N ARG A 584 -41.65 50.89 -76.19
CA ARG A 584 -40.17 50.88 -76.14
C ARG A 584 -39.64 49.95 -75.04
N LEU A 585 -38.49 49.30 -75.28
CA LEU A 585 -37.87 48.18 -74.52
C LEU A 585 -37.54 48.40 -73.02
N LYS A 586 -38.00 49.46 -72.35
CA LYS A 586 -37.77 49.70 -70.91
C LYS A 586 -38.96 50.41 -70.21
N GLN A 587 -40.20 50.10 -70.59
CA GLN A 587 -41.39 50.69 -69.96
C GLN A 587 -42.03 49.73 -68.95
N SER A 588 -42.66 50.31 -67.93
CA SER A 588 -43.37 49.56 -66.89
C SER A 588 -44.51 48.75 -67.50
N LYS A 589 -44.55 47.44 -67.19
CA LYS A 589 -45.60 46.51 -67.61
C LYS A 589 -46.82 46.53 -66.68
N ASN A 590 -46.96 47.56 -65.85
CA ASN A 590 -48.06 47.68 -64.90
C ASN A 590 -49.40 47.71 -65.65
N GLY A 591 -50.36 46.96 -65.13
CA GLY A 591 -51.73 46.89 -65.59
C GLY A 591 -52.61 46.30 -64.50
N PHE A 592 -53.77 45.81 -64.90
CA PHE A 592 -54.63 45.03 -64.01
C PHE A 592 -55.43 44.02 -64.82
N ASP A 593 -55.74 42.91 -64.16
CA ASP A 593 -56.73 41.94 -64.58
C ASP A 593 -58.07 42.39 -64.00
N ILE A 594 -59.15 42.30 -64.79
CA ILE A 594 -60.45 42.84 -64.38
C ILE A 594 -61.59 42.11 -65.06
N ALA A 595 -62.65 41.84 -64.31
CA ALA A 595 -63.94 41.37 -64.80
C ALA A 595 -64.96 42.52 -64.71
N VAL A 596 -65.64 42.83 -65.81
CA VAL A 596 -66.75 43.78 -65.86
C VAL A 596 -68.01 43.06 -66.28
N CYS A 597 -69.03 43.12 -65.43
CA CYS A 597 -70.32 42.48 -65.63
C CYS A 597 -71.42 43.55 -65.56
N ALA A 598 -72.26 43.63 -66.59
CA ALA A 598 -73.46 44.46 -66.60
C ALA A 598 -74.71 43.59 -66.54
N ILE A 599 -75.50 43.75 -65.49
CA ILE A 599 -76.68 42.95 -65.18
C ILE A 599 -77.91 43.82 -65.42
N ASP A 600 -78.72 43.44 -66.40
CA ASP A 600 -80.03 44.05 -66.67
C ASP A 600 -81.12 43.21 -66.02
N LEU A 601 -81.61 43.68 -64.85
CA LEU A 601 -82.62 42.98 -64.07
C LEU A 601 -83.99 42.95 -64.77
N LYS A 602 -84.28 43.92 -65.63
CA LYS A 602 -85.58 44.03 -66.32
C LYS A 602 -85.66 43.03 -67.46
N ASN A 603 -84.61 42.92 -68.26
CA ASN A 603 -84.55 42.00 -69.40
C ASN A 603 -83.97 40.62 -69.02
N ARG A 604 -83.54 40.45 -67.75
CA ARG A 604 -82.85 39.26 -67.24
C ARG A 604 -81.69 38.84 -68.14
N LYS A 605 -80.78 39.77 -68.38
CA LYS A 605 -79.64 39.56 -69.26
C LYS A 605 -78.35 40.03 -68.59
N LEU A 606 -77.33 39.19 -68.67
CA LEU A 606 -75.98 39.48 -68.23
C LEU A 606 -75.08 39.73 -69.44
N GLU A 607 -74.34 40.82 -69.41
CA GLU A 607 -73.30 41.15 -70.37
C GLU A 607 -71.95 41.15 -69.65
N PHE A 608 -70.95 40.48 -70.19
CA PHE A 608 -69.63 40.33 -69.57
C PHE A 608 -68.50 40.63 -70.55
N ALA A 609 -67.49 41.34 -70.08
CA ALA A 609 -66.18 41.38 -70.70
C ALA A 609 -65.12 41.29 -69.59
N GLY A 610 -64.04 40.55 -69.85
CA GLY A 610 -62.97 40.37 -68.88
C GLY A 610 -61.59 40.43 -69.52
N ALA A 611 -60.63 40.96 -68.77
CA ALA A 611 -59.21 40.95 -69.03
C ALA A 611 -58.55 39.94 -68.08
N ASN A 612 -58.17 38.76 -68.59
CA ASN A 612 -57.62 37.61 -67.86
C ASN A 612 -58.45 37.02 -66.70
N GLN A 613 -59.51 37.69 -66.26
CA GLN A 613 -60.33 37.30 -65.12
C GLN A 613 -61.73 36.79 -65.56
N PRO A 614 -62.06 35.50 -65.31
CA PRO A 614 -63.37 34.95 -65.61
C PRO A 614 -64.41 35.33 -64.56
N ILE A 615 -65.69 35.12 -64.89
CA ILE A 615 -66.78 35.08 -63.90
C ILE A 615 -67.45 33.71 -63.89
N HIS A 616 -68.13 33.39 -62.80
CA HIS A 616 -68.86 32.14 -62.62
C HIS A 616 -70.33 32.42 -62.36
N ILE A 617 -71.20 31.73 -63.08
CA ILE A 617 -72.66 31.77 -62.90
C ILE A 617 -73.08 30.37 -62.51
N LEU A 618 -73.76 30.23 -61.37
CA LEU A 618 -74.23 28.96 -60.85
C LEU A 618 -75.74 28.87 -61.04
N ARG A 619 -76.18 27.84 -61.76
CA ARG A 619 -77.60 27.54 -62.04
C ARG A 619 -77.85 26.07 -61.79
N ASN A 620 -78.85 25.74 -60.97
CA ASN A 620 -79.25 24.34 -60.72
C ASN A 620 -78.08 23.38 -60.39
N GLY A 621 -77.07 23.84 -59.63
CA GLY A 621 -75.87 23.08 -59.28
C GLY A 621 -74.77 23.01 -60.36
N GLU A 622 -74.99 23.60 -61.55
CA GLU A 622 -74.02 23.67 -62.63
C GLU A 622 -73.36 25.06 -62.74
N ILE A 623 -72.03 25.09 -62.92
CA ILE A 623 -71.27 26.34 -63.07
C ILE A 623 -71.03 26.63 -64.55
N HIS A 624 -71.65 27.69 -65.04
CA HIS A 624 -71.35 28.33 -66.31
C HIS A 624 -70.21 29.33 -66.12
N THR A 625 -69.09 29.13 -66.84
CA THR A 625 -67.94 30.04 -66.79
C THR A 625 -67.91 30.92 -68.04
N LEU A 626 -68.00 32.23 -67.88
CA LEU A 626 -67.74 33.17 -68.97
C LEU A 626 -66.24 33.48 -69.00
N ASN A 627 -65.59 33.08 -70.09
CA ASN A 627 -64.14 33.19 -70.23
C ASN A 627 -63.75 34.60 -70.71
N PRO A 628 -62.70 35.19 -70.12
CA PRO A 628 -62.21 36.52 -70.51
C PRO A 628 -61.38 36.45 -71.80
N ASP A 629 -61.12 37.62 -72.38
CA ASP A 629 -60.02 37.75 -73.32
C ASP A 629 -58.69 37.58 -72.58
N LYS A 630 -57.78 36.78 -73.14
CA LYS A 630 -56.47 36.48 -72.56
C LYS A 630 -55.48 37.62 -72.80
N MET A 631 -55.81 38.81 -72.30
CA MET A 631 -54.96 40.00 -72.27
C MET A 631 -55.32 40.87 -71.05
N PRO A 632 -54.33 41.52 -70.40
CA PRO A 632 -54.57 42.43 -69.28
C PRO A 632 -55.03 43.81 -69.77
N ILE A 633 -55.46 44.66 -68.84
CA ILE A 633 -55.57 46.10 -69.09
C ILE A 633 -54.19 46.74 -68.94
N GLY A 634 -53.49 46.90 -70.07
CA GLY A 634 -52.15 47.47 -70.12
C GLY A 634 -51.41 47.10 -71.41
N LEU A 635 -50.08 47.12 -71.38
CA LEU A 635 -49.23 46.76 -72.52
C LEU A 635 -49.25 45.25 -72.79
N HIS A 636 -49.69 44.82 -73.98
CA HIS A 636 -49.73 43.41 -74.37
C HIS A 636 -49.34 43.21 -75.86
N PRO A 637 -48.68 42.10 -76.26
CA PRO A 637 -48.27 41.88 -77.66
C PRO A 637 -49.41 41.82 -78.69
N LYS A 638 -50.65 41.56 -78.26
CA LYS A 638 -51.86 41.55 -79.09
C LYS A 638 -52.70 42.82 -78.86
N ASP A 639 -52.05 43.97 -78.87
CA ASP A 639 -52.62 45.20 -78.34
C ASP A 639 -53.73 45.83 -79.20
N ASP A 640 -53.79 45.46 -80.48
CA ASP A 640 -54.77 45.97 -81.46
C ASP A 640 -56.14 45.27 -81.39
N ASN A 641 -56.30 44.30 -80.49
CA ASN A 641 -57.58 43.64 -80.28
C ASN A 641 -58.43 44.42 -79.26
N ASP A 642 -59.67 44.71 -79.65
CA ASP A 642 -60.72 45.16 -78.74
C ASP A 642 -61.23 44.00 -77.89
N PHE A 643 -61.62 44.32 -76.65
CA PHE A 643 -62.33 43.36 -75.79
C PHE A 643 -63.69 42.99 -76.39
N LYS A 644 -64.16 41.77 -76.12
CA LYS A 644 -65.46 41.28 -76.59
C LYS A 644 -66.47 41.22 -75.45
N THR A 645 -67.72 41.55 -75.76
CA THR A 645 -68.85 41.30 -74.84
C THR A 645 -69.45 39.94 -75.11
N LEU A 646 -69.54 39.13 -74.06
CA LEU A 646 -70.32 37.90 -74.01
C LEU A 646 -71.68 38.20 -73.36
N THR A 647 -72.74 37.56 -73.86
CA THR A 647 -74.08 37.70 -73.29
C THR A 647 -74.57 36.38 -72.74
N PHE A 648 -75.28 36.41 -71.62
CA PHE A 648 -75.86 35.24 -70.97
C PHE A 648 -77.28 35.59 -70.48
N ASP A 649 -78.26 34.75 -70.80
CA ASP A 649 -79.65 34.96 -70.38
C ASP A 649 -79.81 34.44 -68.95
N LEU A 650 -80.31 35.29 -68.05
CA LEU A 650 -80.45 35.01 -66.63
C LEU A 650 -81.80 34.34 -66.33
N GLU A 651 -81.77 33.37 -65.43
CA GLU A 651 -82.94 32.76 -64.81
C GLU A 651 -83.06 33.24 -63.35
N PRO A 652 -84.27 33.24 -62.76
CA PRO A 652 -84.42 33.48 -61.32
C PRO A 652 -83.53 32.51 -60.52
N ASP A 653 -82.93 33.01 -59.45
CA ASP A 653 -82.01 32.29 -58.56
C ASP A 653 -80.60 32.01 -59.12
N ASP A 654 -80.25 32.54 -60.30
CA ASP A 654 -78.87 32.49 -60.79
C ASP A 654 -77.92 33.25 -59.84
N ALA A 655 -76.87 32.58 -59.37
CA ALA A 655 -75.83 33.19 -58.53
C ALA A 655 -74.57 33.52 -59.36
N ILE A 656 -74.14 34.78 -59.32
CA ILE A 656 -73.02 35.31 -60.10
C ILE A 656 -71.86 35.64 -59.16
N TYR A 657 -70.67 35.13 -59.46
CA TYR A 657 -69.45 35.33 -58.68
C TYR A 657 -68.33 35.96 -59.51
N LEU A 658 -67.78 37.07 -59.02
CA LEU A 658 -66.63 37.78 -59.56
C LEU A 658 -65.50 37.77 -58.52
N TYR A 659 -64.31 37.34 -58.88
CA TYR A 659 -63.23 37.14 -57.90
C TYR A 659 -61.83 37.33 -58.47
N THR A 660 -60.92 37.85 -57.66
CA THR A 660 -59.48 37.96 -57.95
C THR A 660 -58.76 36.67 -57.57
N ASP A 661 -57.51 36.51 -58.02
CA ASP A 661 -56.81 35.23 -57.91
C ASP A 661 -56.39 34.87 -56.47
N GLY A 662 -56.30 35.81 -55.54
CA GLY A 662 -55.81 35.57 -54.20
C GLY A 662 -56.54 34.46 -53.44
N TYR A 663 -57.87 34.31 -53.62
CA TYR A 663 -58.62 33.22 -52.98
C TYR A 663 -58.16 31.85 -53.49
N ILE A 664 -58.06 31.70 -54.82
CA ILE A 664 -57.68 30.42 -55.44
C ILE A 664 -56.18 30.13 -55.29
N ASP A 665 -55.36 31.16 -55.14
CA ASP A 665 -53.92 31.02 -55.05
C ASP A 665 -53.42 30.78 -53.63
N GLN A 666 -54.24 31.06 -52.60
CA GLN A 666 -53.89 30.89 -51.19
C GLN A 666 -53.32 29.49 -50.87
N PHE A 667 -52.12 29.48 -50.29
CA PHE A 667 -51.48 28.26 -49.78
C PHE A 667 -52.09 27.83 -48.45
N GLY A 668 -52.26 26.51 -48.29
CA GLY A 668 -52.91 25.96 -47.11
C GLY A 668 -53.15 24.46 -47.14
N GLY A 669 -53.99 24.01 -46.22
CA GLY A 669 -54.38 22.62 -46.01
C GLY A 669 -53.26 21.72 -45.48
N PRO A 670 -53.54 20.42 -45.29
CA PRO A 670 -52.60 19.47 -44.67
C PRO A 670 -51.26 19.29 -45.41
N HIS A 671 -51.17 19.74 -46.66
CA HIS A 671 -50.03 19.56 -47.54
C HIS A 671 -49.45 20.88 -48.08
N GLY A 672 -49.91 22.04 -47.58
CA GLY A 672 -49.39 23.35 -47.98
C GLY A 672 -49.48 23.60 -49.49
N ARG A 673 -50.66 23.41 -50.08
CA ARG A 673 -50.91 23.60 -51.53
C ARG A 673 -51.79 24.83 -51.78
N LYS A 674 -51.77 25.37 -53.00
CA LYS A 674 -52.74 26.40 -53.44
C LYS A 674 -54.17 25.87 -53.39
N PHE A 675 -55.17 26.70 -53.08
CA PHE A 675 -56.59 26.30 -53.08
C PHE A 675 -57.06 25.76 -54.44
N LEU A 676 -56.59 26.37 -55.53
CA LEU A 676 -56.89 26.06 -56.94
C LEU A 676 -58.36 26.29 -57.34
N ARG A 677 -58.54 26.64 -58.61
CA ARG A 677 -59.86 26.91 -59.22
C ARG A 677 -60.85 25.75 -59.11
N GLY A 678 -60.37 24.50 -59.14
CA GLY A 678 -61.23 23.31 -59.05
C GLY A 678 -62.00 23.27 -57.74
N ARG A 679 -61.29 23.35 -56.61
CA ARG A 679 -61.91 23.33 -55.28
C ARG A 679 -62.77 24.55 -55.00
N PHE A 680 -62.40 25.69 -55.57
CA PHE A 680 -63.24 26.89 -55.49
C PHE A 680 -64.60 26.68 -56.14
N LYS A 681 -64.62 26.11 -57.35
CA LYS A 681 -65.86 25.75 -58.03
C LYS A 681 -66.67 24.70 -57.26
N ASP A 682 -66.01 23.69 -56.70
CA ASP A 682 -66.69 22.66 -55.91
C ASP A 682 -67.31 23.26 -54.65
N LEU A 683 -66.59 24.17 -53.96
CA LEU A 683 -67.10 24.89 -52.80
C LEU A 683 -68.31 25.77 -53.15
N LEU A 684 -68.28 26.50 -54.27
CA LEU A 684 -69.42 27.31 -54.71
C LEU A 684 -70.68 26.45 -54.96
N LYS A 685 -70.51 25.23 -55.46
CA LYS A 685 -71.62 24.28 -55.63
C LYS A 685 -72.11 23.75 -54.30
N GLU A 686 -71.22 23.46 -53.36
CA GLU A 686 -71.58 22.93 -52.04
C GLU A 686 -72.41 23.93 -51.23
N ILE A 687 -72.08 25.22 -51.31
CA ILE A 687 -72.75 26.26 -50.53
C ILE A 687 -73.96 26.88 -51.25
N SER A 688 -74.30 26.44 -52.46
CA SER A 688 -75.24 27.10 -53.38
C SER A 688 -76.63 27.36 -52.83
N ASP A 689 -77.12 26.43 -52.02
CA ASP A 689 -78.48 26.45 -51.48
C ASP A 689 -78.63 27.40 -50.29
N ASN A 690 -77.52 27.94 -49.79
CA ASN A 690 -77.53 28.92 -48.71
C ASN A 690 -77.77 30.34 -49.24
N PRO A 691 -78.41 31.22 -48.45
CA PRO A 691 -78.44 32.66 -48.69
C PRO A 691 -77.04 33.23 -48.94
N MET A 692 -76.92 34.23 -49.82
CA MET A 692 -75.63 34.78 -50.23
C MET A 692 -74.76 35.29 -49.06
N GLU A 693 -75.35 35.87 -48.01
CA GLU A 693 -74.61 36.28 -46.82
C GLU A 693 -73.94 35.09 -46.09
N LEU A 694 -74.65 33.97 -45.99
CA LEU A 694 -74.12 32.72 -45.42
C LEU A 694 -73.06 32.11 -46.34
N GLN A 695 -73.23 32.20 -47.66
CA GLN A 695 -72.18 31.78 -48.59
C GLN A 695 -70.89 32.59 -48.39
N GLY A 696 -70.99 33.91 -48.25
CA GLY A 696 -69.84 34.77 -47.95
C GLY A 696 -69.14 34.37 -46.65
N SER A 697 -69.91 34.00 -45.63
CA SER A 697 -69.38 33.49 -44.37
C SER A 697 -68.66 32.14 -44.56
N PHE A 698 -69.28 31.17 -45.23
CA PHE A 698 -68.67 29.87 -45.51
C PHE A 698 -67.38 29.98 -46.34
N LEU A 699 -67.35 30.88 -47.32
CA LEU A 699 -66.14 31.17 -48.10
C LEU A 699 -65.03 31.76 -47.21
N THR A 700 -65.37 32.68 -46.33
CA THR A 700 -64.41 33.30 -45.41
C THR A 700 -63.84 32.28 -44.40
N ASP A 701 -64.70 31.43 -43.85
CA ASP A 701 -64.32 30.40 -42.88
C ASP A 701 -63.49 29.31 -43.55
N THR A 702 -63.93 28.82 -44.73
CA THR A 702 -63.18 27.81 -45.49
C THR A 702 -61.80 28.31 -45.91
N LEU A 703 -61.68 29.58 -46.29
CA LEU A 703 -60.40 30.21 -46.59
C LEU A 703 -59.51 30.28 -45.36
N SER A 704 -60.07 30.65 -44.20
CA SER A 704 -59.33 30.75 -42.93
C SER A 704 -58.84 29.39 -42.44
N ASP A 705 -59.68 28.35 -42.54
CA ASP A 705 -59.33 26.97 -42.22
C ASP A 705 -58.29 26.40 -43.20
N TRP A 706 -58.43 26.72 -44.49
CA TRP A 706 -57.45 26.33 -45.50
C TRP A 706 -56.10 26.98 -45.19
N GLN A 707 -56.05 28.29 -44.99
CA GLN A 707 -54.85 29.03 -44.67
C GLN A 707 -54.18 28.47 -43.40
N GLY A 708 -54.95 28.16 -42.35
CA GLY A 708 -54.44 27.70 -41.07
C GLY A 708 -53.60 28.77 -40.35
N LYS A 709 -52.97 28.41 -39.23
CA LYS A 709 -52.19 29.37 -38.41
C LYS A 709 -50.79 29.66 -38.97
N ASP A 710 -50.23 28.73 -39.75
CA ASP A 710 -48.81 28.75 -40.12
C ASP A 710 -48.56 29.34 -41.53
N ASN A 711 -49.60 29.60 -42.33
CA ASN A 711 -49.43 30.18 -43.67
C ASN A 711 -49.88 31.65 -43.70
N PRO A 712 -49.05 32.58 -44.19
CA PRO A 712 -49.47 33.96 -44.42
C PRO A 712 -50.45 34.03 -45.61
N GLN A 713 -51.25 35.10 -45.63
CA GLN A 713 -51.99 35.45 -46.85
C GLN A 713 -50.98 35.86 -47.92
N ILE A 714 -51.06 35.28 -49.11
CA ILE A 714 -50.01 35.47 -50.13
C ILE A 714 -50.30 36.59 -51.11
N ASP A 715 -51.58 36.90 -51.32
CA ASP A 715 -52.06 37.95 -52.23
C ASP A 715 -53.32 38.64 -51.71
N ASP A 716 -53.71 39.74 -52.32
CA ASP A 716 -54.97 40.44 -52.05
C ASP A 716 -56.18 39.57 -52.45
N ILE A 717 -57.27 39.63 -51.68
CA ILE A 717 -58.45 38.78 -51.92
C ILE A 717 -59.70 39.64 -52.05
N LEU A 718 -60.36 39.56 -53.19
CA LEU A 718 -61.62 40.19 -53.49
C LEU A 718 -62.58 39.21 -54.17
N LEU A 719 -63.75 39.02 -53.59
CA LEU A 719 -64.82 38.16 -54.12
C LEU A 719 -66.17 38.81 -53.89
N ILE A 720 -66.94 39.01 -54.96
CA ILE A 720 -68.30 39.51 -54.94
C ILE A 720 -69.22 38.42 -55.44
N GLY A 721 -70.28 38.14 -54.68
CA GLY A 721 -71.37 37.27 -55.09
C GLY A 721 -72.69 38.04 -55.09
N VAL A 722 -73.50 37.89 -56.15
CA VAL A 722 -74.89 38.40 -56.21
C VAL A 722 -75.83 37.31 -56.72
N ARG A 723 -77.08 37.28 -56.24
CA ARG A 723 -78.15 36.39 -56.76
C ARG A 723 -79.25 37.24 -57.39
N VAL A 724 -79.75 36.81 -58.57
CA VAL A 724 -80.72 37.55 -59.42
C VAL A 724 -82.15 37.04 -59.26
#